data_AF-A0A9E5LGN5-F1
#
_entry.id   AF-A0A9E5LGN5-F1
#
_cell.length_a   1.000
_cell.length_b   1.000
_cell.length_c   1.000
_cell.angle_alpha   90.00
_cell.angle_beta   90.00
_cell.angle_gamma   90.00
#
_symmetry.space_group_name_H-M   'P 1'
#
loop_
_entity.id
_entity.type
_entity.pdbx_description
1 polymer ?
#
loop_
_entity_poly.entity_id
_entity_poly.type
_entity_poly.pdbx_seq_one_letter_code
_entity_poly.pdbx_strand_id
1 'polypeptide(L)'
;MKYISTRGNAPILSFDEAMLTGLARDGGLYVPESVPTLSHADIAAMAGKSYEEIAFQVMRPFVGDTFTDAEFTDIISKAYANFGHSARAPMVQLDNNHFLLELFHGPTLAFKDFAMQLIGQLFQVALNRRGDRVTIVGATSGDTGSAAIEAFRGLDAVDVFILYPHGRVSEVQRRQMTTPTESNVHALAVDGTFDDCQSRLKDMFNDFEFRDGVKLAGVNSINWARVLAQVVYYFSSAVQLGAPHRKISFTVPTGNFGDIFAGYIAKRMGLPIDRLVVATNQNDILHRCLSTGEYRMGDVIPSISPSMDIQISSNFERAMFDAYDRDGAAIANVMNELKTNGGFALSQGVMDALRESFDSGRVSEAETSAEITHSLSTHAELLCPHSAIGTHVADRLRDANTPMITLATAHPAKFPDAVQAATGIRPPLPDRKLSIQHYTLPNGFQIVTEHMPGLESVALGVWVMAGGRNETQSQTGIAHFLEHMAFKGTRTRSAVNVAEAIEDVGGYINAYTSREATAYYLRLLRQDVRLGVDILADILRNSVYDPREVEVERGVILQEIGQTLDTPDDIIFDWLQETAYPQQSLGRSILGPSDNVARFDRDDLIQFVSSHYSPDRMVFAAAGGIDHEELFQLLSDAFGDLPIIPANQTDGDAQFHSGELRREKELEQAHFTLALEGPSYRDDDIYTAQIYSIALGGGMSSRLFQEVREKRGLCYTIFAQAGAYSDTGMTTIYAGTSDAQIGELANITIDELKRAADTLSQAELDRARAQMKAGLLMGLESASNRALLKPTIVNGLNCAMPQRNF
;
A
#
# COMPACT_ATOMS: atom_id res chain seq x y z
N MET A 1 1.17 6.72 -39.45
CA MET A 1 2.20 5.69 -39.19
C MET A 1 1.61 4.30 -39.40
N LYS A 2 2.37 3.36 -39.95
CA LYS A 2 1.99 1.95 -40.14
C LYS A 2 3.00 1.03 -39.46
N TYR A 3 2.56 -0.16 -39.06
CA TYR A 3 3.36 -1.15 -38.32
C TYR A 3 3.35 -2.49 -39.04
N ILE A 4 4.54 -3.06 -39.22
CA ILE A 4 4.78 -4.33 -39.91
C ILE A 4 5.37 -5.36 -38.94
N SER A 5 5.14 -6.65 -39.20
CA SER A 5 5.75 -7.74 -38.43
C SER A 5 7.19 -7.97 -38.87
N THR A 6 8.08 -8.25 -37.92
CA THR A 6 9.47 -8.69 -38.16
C THR A 6 9.58 -9.98 -38.97
N ARG A 7 8.49 -10.75 -39.14
CA ARG A 7 8.46 -12.01 -39.92
C ARG A 7 7.72 -11.89 -41.26
N GLY A 8 7.21 -10.70 -41.58
CA GLY A 8 6.67 -10.35 -42.90
C GLY A 8 5.34 -10.97 -43.30
N ASN A 9 4.74 -11.84 -42.48
CA ASN A 9 3.54 -12.62 -42.83
C ASN A 9 2.32 -12.28 -41.96
N ALA A 10 2.25 -11.05 -41.45
CA ALA A 10 1.12 -10.54 -40.67
C ALA A 10 0.53 -9.25 -41.28
N PRO A 11 -0.75 -8.93 -40.99
CA PRO A 11 -1.37 -7.69 -41.46
C PRO A 11 -0.61 -6.44 -41.03
N ILE A 12 -0.59 -5.43 -41.91
CA ILE A 12 -0.06 -4.10 -41.57
C ILE A 12 -1.08 -3.38 -40.68
N LEU A 13 -0.65 -2.91 -39.52
CA LEU A 13 -1.52 -2.30 -38.50
C LEU A 13 -1.29 -0.80 -38.36
N SER A 14 -2.31 -0.08 -37.89
CA SER A 14 -2.18 1.25 -37.28
C SER A 14 -1.53 1.18 -35.89
N PHE A 15 -1.19 2.34 -35.30
CA PHE A 15 -0.63 2.38 -33.93
C PHE A 15 -1.57 1.76 -32.91
N ASP A 16 -2.85 2.15 -32.95
CA ASP A 16 -3.91 1.62 -32.08
C ASP A 16 -3.99 0.09 -32.17
N GLU A 17 -4.09 -0.44 -33.39
CA GLU A 17 -4.18 -1.88 -33.61
C GLU A 17 -2.90 -2.61 -33.17
N ALA A 18 -1.71 -2.09 -33.45
CA ALA A 18 -0.45 -2.70 -33.04
C ALA A 18 -0.29 -2.70 -31.51
N MET A 19 -0.71 -1.61 -30.86
CA MET A 19 -0.72 -1.48 -29.39
C MET A 19 -1.67 -2.49 -28.74
N LEU A 20 -2.89 -2.64 -29.25
CA LEU A 20 -3.88 -3.58 -28.69
C LEU A 20 -3.57 -5.05 -29.01
N THR A 21 -2.96 -5.33 -30.17
CA THR A 21 -2.65 -6.70 -30.61
C THR A 21 -1.44 -7.28 -29.88
N GLY A 22 -0.40 -6.47 -29.65
CA GLY A 22 0.85 -6.93 -29.03
C GLY A 22 1.70 -7.80 -29.95
N LEU A 23 1.42 -9.11 -30.03
CA LEU A 23 2.15 -10.09 -30.84
C LEU A 23 1.51 -10.27 -32.22
N ALA A 24 2.30 -10.29 -33.29
CA ALA A 24 1.79 -10.52 -34.64
C ALA A 24 1.32 -11.97 -34.83
N ARG A 25 0.38 -12.19 -35.75
CA ARG A 25 -0.22 -13.53 -35.99
C ARG A 25 0.77 -14.57 -36.52
N ASP A 26 1.86 -14.14 -37.15
CA ASP A 26 2.98 -14.98 -37.59
C ASP A 26 4.02 -15.26 -36.48
N GLY A 27 3.72 -14.82 -35.25
CA GLY A 27 4.60 -14.90 -34.09
C GLY A 27 5.72 -13.86 -34.09
N GLY A 28 5.75 -12.94 -35.06
CA GLY A 28 6.69 -11.83 -35.11
C GLY A 28 6.29 -10.65 -34.23
N LEU A 29 7.14 -9.64 -34.19
CA LEU A 29 6.97 -8.43 -33.40
C LEU A 29 6.64 -7.25 -34.29
N TYR A 30 5.69 -6.40 -33.90
CA TYR A 30 5.42 -5.18 -34.65
C TYR A 30 6.53 -4.15 -34.48
N VAL A 31 6.95 -3.54 -35.59
CA VAL A 31 7.88 -2.41 -35.69
C VAL A 31 7.31 -1.38 -36.68
N PRO A 32 7.66 -0.09 -36.55
CA PRO A 32 7.20 0.93 -37.50
C PRO A 32 7.74 0.64 -38.90
N GLU A 33 6.92 0.80 -39.93
CA GLU A 33 7.31 0.63 -41.33
C GLU A 33 8.47 1.56 -41.70
N SER A 34 8.58 2.72 -41.06
CA SER A 34 9.75 3.61 -41.14
C SER A 34 9.95 4.31 -39.81
N VAL A 35 11.20 4.45 -39.35
CA VAL A 35 11.51 5.23 -38.14
C VAL A 35 11.48 6.73 -38.51
N PRO A 36 10.59 7.55 -37.92
CA PRO A 36 10.60 9.00 -38.09
C PRO A 36 11.94 9.60 -37.68
N THR A 37 12.39 10.65 -38.37
CA THR A 37 13.61 11.37 -38.02
C THR A 37 13.27 12.75 -37.47
N LEU A 38 14.03 13.20 -36.49
CA LEU A 38 13.97 14.54 -35.92
C LEU A 38 15.19 15.31 -36.41
N SER A 39 14.99 16.56 -36.81
CA SER A 39 16.09 17.41 -37.25
C SER A 39 16.97 17.80 -36.07
N HIS A 40 18.20 18.24 -36.37
CA HIS A 40 19.10 18.80 -35.36
C HIS A 40 18.43 19.95 -34.58
N ALA A 41 17.64 20.79 -35.25
CA ALA A 41 16.90 21.87 -34.60
C ALA A 41 15.79 21.36 -33.66
N ASP A 42 15.06 20.30 -34.05
CA ASP A 42 14.01 19.71 -33.23
C ASP A 42 14.57 19.14 -31.93
N ILE A 43 15.70 18.42 -32.01
CA ILE A 43 16.37 17.84 -30.84
C ILE A 43 16.93 18.96 -29.94
N ALA A 44 17.51 20.00 -30.53
CA ALA A 44 18.01 21.15 -29.76
C ALA A 44 16.88 21.90 -29.02
N ALA A 45 15.68 21.98 -29.62
CA ALA A 45 14.52 22.63 -29.03
C ALA A 45 13.93 21.89 -27.80
N MET A 46 14.34 20.64 -27.57
CA MET A 46 13.99 19.89 -26.36
C MET A 46 14.80 20.33 -25.13
N ALA A 47 15.89 21.08 -25.30
CA ALA A 47 16.65 21.61 -24.19
C ALA A 47 15.77 22.53 -23.32
N GLY A 48 15.68 22.24 -22.01
CA GLY A 48 14.87 22.99 -21.06
C GLY A 48 13.37 22.63 -21.05
N LYS A 49 12.94 21.64 -21.83
CA LYS A 49 11.57 21.12 -21.82
C LYS A 49 11.31 20.12 -20.70
N SER A 50 10.05 20.03 -20.25
CA SER A 50 9.65 19.01 -19.28
C SER A 50 9.71 17.60 -19.89
N TYR A 51 9.72 16.57 -19.05
CA TYR A 51 9.70 15.18 -19.52
C TYR A 51 8.46 14.91 -20.40
N GLU A 52 7.30 15.42 -20.00
CA GLU A 52 6.03 15.30 -20.71
C GLU A 52 6.05 16.00 -22.08
N GLU A 53 6.64 17.21 -22.16
CA GLU A 53 6.80 17.92 -23.43
C GLU A 53 7.72 17.14 -24.40
N ILE A 54 8.82 16.58 -23.89
CA ILE A 54 9.72 15.73 -24.69
C ILE A 54 9.00 14.44 -25.12
N ALA A 55 8.25 13.80 -24.22
CA ALA A 55 7.46 12.62 -24.53
C ALA A 55 6.51 12.86 -25.69
N PHE A 56 5.78 13.99 -25.66
CA PHE A 56 4.88 14.37 -26.73
C PHE A 56 5.63 14.50 -28.07
N GLN A 57 6.71 15.27 -28.11
CA GLN A 57 7.47 15.50 -29.35
C GLN A 57 8.08 14.23 -29.94
N VAL A 58 8.66 13.37 -29.09
CA VAL A 58 9.32 12.13 -29.50
C VAL A 58 8.29 11.10 -30.01
N MET A 59 7.15 10.98 -29.34
CA MET A 59 6.18 9.92 -29.63
C MET A 59 5.14 10.31 -30.70
N ARG A 60 4.79 11.59 -30.83
CA ARG A 60 3.73 12.07 -31.74
C ARG A 60 3.85 11.55 -33.19
N PRO A 61 5.06 11.48 -33.80
CA PRO A 61 5.21 10.94 -35.16
C PRO A 61 4.88 9.45 -35.29
N PHE A 62 5.09 8.66 -34.23
CA PHE A 62 4.79 7.22 -34.21
C PHE A 62 3.31 6.93 -33.96
N VAL A 63 2.68 7.76 -33.13
CA VAL A 63 1.25 7.68 -32.81
C VAL A 63 0.40 8.08 -34.02
N GLY A 64 0.86 9.05 -34.83
CA GLY A 64 0.09 9.55 -35.97
C GLY A 64 -1.26 10.12 -35.52
N ASP A 65 -2.31 9.91 -36.31
CA ASP A 65 -3.63 10.51 -36.03
C ASP A 65 -4.51 9.66 -35.11
N THR A 66 -3.93 8.69 -34.40
CA THR A 66 -4.67 7.82 -33.47
C THR A 66 -5.30 8.60 -32.32
N PHE A 67 -4.59 9.59 -31.78
CA PHE A 67 -5.09 10.48 -30.74
C PHE A 67 -4.95 11.92 -31.21
N THR A 68 -5.91 12.77 -30.83
CA THR A 68 -5.75 14.22 -31.00
C THR A 68 -4.62 14.71 -30.10
N ASP A 69 -4.01 15.85 -30.43
CA ASP A 69 -2.90 16.41 -29.65
C ASP A 69 -3.31 16.70 -28.19
N ALA A 70 -4.56 17.15 -27.98
CA ALA A 70 -5.11 17.38 -26.65
C ALA A 70 -5.27 16.08 -25.85
N GLU A 71 -5.82 15.03 -26.46
CA GLU A 71 -5.95 13.72 -25.81
C GLU A 71 -4.57 13.13 -25.48
N PHE A 72 -3.62 13.21 -26.41
CA PHE A 72 -2.31 12.62 -26.18
C PHE A 72 -1.52 13.37 -25.09
N THR A 73 -1.65 14.69 -25.02
CA THR A 73 -1.09 15.50 -23.94
C THR A 73 -1.69 15.12 -22.58
N ASP A 74 -3.01 14.96 -22.49
CA ASP A 74 -3.69 14.54 -21.26
C ASP A 74 -3.26 13.13 -20.83
N ILE A 75 -3.15 12.20 -21.78
CA ILE A 75 -2.64 10.83 -21.55
C ILE A 75 -1.23 10.85 -20.94
N ILE A 76 -0.31 11.61 -21.53
CA ILE A 76 1.07 11.76 -21.03
C ILE A 76 1.08 12.39 -19.63
N SER A 77 0.31 13.46 -19.43
CA SER A 77 0.23 14.15 -18.14
C SER A 77 -0.25 13.21 -17.03
N LYS A 78 -1.29 12.42 -17.29
CA LYS A 78 -1.82 11.44 -16.32
C LYS A 78 -0.83 10.32 -16.04
N ALA A 79 -0.18 9.79 -17.08
CA ALA A 79 0.78 8.70 -16.96
C ALA A 79 1.96 9.03 -16.05
N TYR A 80 2.46 10.27 -16.10
CA TYR A 80 3.66 10.68 -15.36
C TYR A 80 3.38 11.46 -14.07
N ALA A 81 2.10 11.69 -13.72
CA ALA A 81 1.72 12.46 -12.53
C ALA A 81 2.21 11.84 -11.21
N ASN A 82 2.19 10.51 -11.09
CA ASN A 82 2.50 9.78 -9.85
C ASN A 82 3.99 9.42 -9.69
N PHE A 83 4.88 10.04 -10.47
CA PHE A 83 6.32 9.86 -10.32
C PHE A 83 6.83 10.72 -9.16
N GLY A 84 7.59 10.12 -8.24
CA GLY A 84 8.11 10.73 -7.02
C GLY A 84 9.21 11.77 -7.22
N HIS A 85 9.54 12.11 -8.47
CA HIS A 85 10.54 13.11 -8.81
C HIS A 85 10.01 14.05 -9.91
N SER A 86 10.28 15.35 -9.79
CA SER A 86 9.80 16.39 -10.73
C SER A 86 10.32 16.19 -12.15
N ALA A 87 11.59 15.78 -12.29
CA ALA A 87 12.20 15.46 -13.59
C ALA A 87 11.77 14.11 -14.18
N ARG A 88 11.00 13.28 -13.44
CA ARG A 88 10.64 11.88 -13.74
C ARG A 88 11.83 10.92 -13.79
N ALA A 89 12.81 11.20 -14.65
CA ALA A 89 14.05 10.46 -14.85
C ALA A 89 15.27 11.38 -14.58
N PRO A 90 15.58 11.70 -13.31
CA PRO A 90 16.75 12.50 -12.97
C PRO A 90 18.07 11.77 -13.27
N MET A 91 19.14 12.55 -13.45
CA MET A 91 20.50 12.03 -13.58
C MET A 91 21.32 12.35 -12.34
N VAL A 92 22.12 11.38 -11.90
CA VAL A 92 23.15 11.52 -10.89
C VAL A 92 24.51 11.39 -11.55
N GLN A 93 25.46 12.27 -11.24
CA GLN A 93 26.82 12.12 -11.75
C GLN A 93 27.61 11.16 -10.87
N LEU A 94 28.12 10.06 -11.44
CA LEU A 94 28.95 9.09 -10.72
C LEU A 94 30.43 9.45 -10.77
N ASP A 95 30.91 9.89 -11.94
CA ASP A 95 32.31 10.24 -12.18
C ASP A 95 32.42 11.28 -13.31
N ASN A 96 33.64 11.65 -13.67
CA ASN A 96 33.95 12.44 -14.85
C ASN A 96 33.35 11.78 -16.09
N ASN A 97 32.37 12.44 -16.69
CA ASN A 97 31.69 12.01 -17.90
C ASN A 97 30.89 10.69 -17.77
N HIS A 98 30.55 10.27 -16.54
CA HIS A 98 29.72 9.10 -16.29
C HIS A 98 28.55 9.45 -15.37
N PHE A 99 27.35 9.18 -15.86
CA PHE A 99 26.10 9.56 -15.23
C PHE A 99 25.21 8.33 -15.06
N LEU A 100 24.48 8.27 -13.95
CA LEU A 100 23.43 7.31 -13.69
C LEU A 100 22.08 7.96 -14.00
N LEU A 101 21.28 7.35 -14.87
CA LEU A 101 19.91 7.79 -15.16
C LEU A 101 18.94 7.00 -14.28
N GLU A 102 18.35 7.64 -13.29
CA GLU A 102 17.46 6.99 -12.34
C GLU A 102 16.07 6.78 -12.95
N LEU A 103 15.74 5.53 -13.26
CA LEU A 103 14.45 5.17 -13.85
C LEU A 103 13.50 4.54 -12.83
N PHE A 104 13.70 4.78 -11.53
CA PHE A 104 12.95 4.11 -10.47
C PHE A 104 12.05 5.04 -9.63
N HIS A 105 11.75 6.24 -10.13
CA HIS A 105 10.88 7.18 -9.41
C HIS A 105 9.38 6.97 -9.67
N GLY A 106 9.01 6.11 -10.62
CA GLY A 106 7.63 5.69 -10.89
C GLY A 106 7.07 4.76 -9.81
N PRO A 107 5.74 4.59 -9.71
CA PRO A 107 5.03 4.08 -8.54
C PRO A 107 5.42 2.67 -8.08
N THR A 108 6.15 1.87 -8.87
CA THR A 108 6.62 0.54 -8.46
C THR A 108 8.12 0.43 -8.26
N LEU A 109 8.83 1.55 -8.31
CA LEU A 109 10.27 1.69 -8.06
C LEU A 109 11.14 1.02 -9.12
N ALA A 110 10.66 0.96 -10.37
CA ALA A 110 11.38 0.35 -11.48
C ALA A 110 11.08 1.03 -12.82
N PHE A 111 12.02 0.94 -13.76
CA PHE A 111 11.93 1.57 -15.08
C PHE A 111 10.71 1.18 -15.91
N LYS A 112 10.11 0.03 -15.60
CA LYS A 112 8.92 -0.47 -16.28
C LYS A 112 7.75 0.51 -16.11
N ASP A 113 7.74 1.31 -15.05
CA ASP A 113 6.71 2.32 -14.81
C ASP A 113 6.59 3.35 -15.94
N PHE A 114 7.71 3.75 -16.56
CA PHE A 114 7.70 4.75 -17.64
C PHE A 114 6.86 4.34 -18.83
N ALA A 115 6.85 3.04 -19.13
CA ALA A 115 6.08 2.48 -20.21
C ALA A 115 4.69 2.07 -19.74
N MET A 116 4.59 1.36 -18.61
CA MET A 116 3.34 0.75 -18.17
C MET A 116 2.29 1.80 -17.83
N GLN A 117 2.66 2.86 -17.11
CA GLN A 117 1.72 3.93 -16.75
C GLN A 117 1.16 4.62 -17.99
N LEU A 118 1.98 4.82 -19.02
CA LEU A 118 1.53 5.40 -20.28
C LEU A 118 0.63 4.45 -21.07
N ILE A 119 0.98 3.18 -21.14
CA ILE A 119 0.17 2.15 -21.80
C ILE A 119 -1.21 2.05 -21.15
N GLY A 120 -1.31 2.05 -19.81
CA GLY A 120 -2.58 2.02 -19.11
C GLY A 120 -3.53 3.12 -19.58
N GLN A 121 -3.02 4.35 -19.67
CA GLN A 121 -3.80 5.50 -20.15
C GLN A 121 -4.15 5.41 -21.65
N LEU A 122 -3.21 4.97 -22.50
CA LEU A 122 -3.47 4.76 -23.93
C LEU A 122 -4.56 3.71 -24.18
N PHE A 123 -4.50 2.58 -23.46
CA PHE A 123 -5.51 1.52 -23.52
C PHE A 123 -6.86 2.03 -23.05
N GLN A 124 -6.91 2.74 -21.93
CA GLN A 124 -8.16 3.29 -21.39
C GLN A 124 -8.89 4.17 -22.42
N VAL A 125 -8.16 5.09 -23.06
CA VAL A 125 -8.75 6.01 -24.04
C VAL A 125 -9.16 5.28 -25.32
N ALA A 126 -8.30 4.39 -25.83
CA ALA A 126 -8.60 3.62 -27.04
C ALA A 126 -9.80 2.68 -26.87
N LEU A 127 -9.86 1.94 -25.76
CA LEU A 127 -10.93 0.99 -25.47
C LEU A 127 -12.27 1.68 -25.18
N ASN A 128 -12.25 2.79 -24.41
CA ASN A 128 -13.47 3.57 -24.17
C ASN A 128 -14.08 4.10 -25.46
N ARG A 129 -13.24 4.61 -26.37
CA ARG A 129 -13.70 5.12 -27.67
C ARG A 129 -14.38 4.03 -28.50
N ARG A 130 -13.92 2.78 -28.37
CA ARG A 130 -14.46 1.61 -29.07
C ARG A 130 -15.66 0.97 -28.35
N GLY A 131 -15.90 1.32 -27.09
CA GLY A 131 -16.86 0.61 -26.23
C GLY A 131 -16.46 -0.83 -25.94
N ASP A 132 -15.14 -1.12 -25.96
CA ASP A 132 -14.58 -2.46 -25.79
C ASP A 132 -13.96 -2.64 -24.40
N ARG A 133 -13.76 -3.91 -24.04
CA ARG A 133 -13.02 -4.34 -22.84
C ARG A 133 -11.95 -5.34 -23.21
N VAL A 134 -10.89 -5.42 -22.42
CA VAL A 134 -9.77 -6.35 -22.64
C VAL A 134 -9.37 -7.04 -21.34
N THR A 135 -9.06 -8.33 -21.43
CA THR A 135 -8.47 -9.10 -20.33
C THR A 135 -6.96 -9.14 -20.50
N ILE A 136 -6.23 -8.50 -19.60
CA ILE A 136 -4.78 -8.50 -19.58
C ILE A 136 -4.30 -9.67 -18.73
N VAL A 137 -3.49 -10.55 -19.32
CA VAL A 137 -2.83 -11.61 -18.56
C VAL A 137 -1.31 -11.50 -18.74
N GLY A 138 -0.58 -11.61 -17.64
CA GLY A 138 0.88 -11.55 -17.63
C GLY A 138 1.48 -12.54 -16.64
N ALA A 139 2.75 -12.90 -16.87
CA ALA A 139 3.56 -13.66 -15.92
C ALA A 139 4.73 -12.80 -15.46
N THR A 140 5.11 -12.88 -14.18
CA THR A 140 6.17 -12.04 -13.61
C THR A 140 7.07 -12.79 -12.63
N SER A 141 8.34 -12.40 -12.59
CA SER A 141 9.28 -12.71 -11.51
C SER A 141 9.29 -11.63 -10.41
N GLY A 142 8.42 -10.62 -10.52
CA GLY A 142 8.25 -9.53 -9.55
C GLY A 142 7.85 -8.23 -10.27
N ASP A 143 8.85 -7.44 -10.68
CA ASP A 143 8.69 -6.03 -11.11
C ASP A 143 7.67 -5.77 -12.22
N THR A 144 7.61 -6.63 -13.25
CA THR A 144 6.72 -6.41 -14.40
C THR A 144 5.26 -6.47 -13.98
N GLY A 145 4.94 -7.39 -13.09
CA GLY A 145 3.59 -7.57 -12.55
C GLY A 145 3.15 -6.41 -11.69
N SER A 146 4.01 -5.92 -10.80
CA SER A 146 3.75 -4.73 -10.00
C SER A 146 3.43 -3.53 -10.90
N ALA A 147 4.27 -3.26 -11.91
CA ALA A 147 4.07 -2.13 -12.82
C ALA A 147 2.80 -2.26 -13.68
N ALA A 148 2.43 -3.49 -14.06
CA ALA A 148 1.19 -3.76 -14.79
C ALA A 148 -0.04 -3.52 -13.93
N ILE A 149 -0.08 -4.11 -12.74
CA ILE A 149 -1.20 -3.92 -11.81
C ILE A 149 -1.38 -2.44 -11.52
N GLU A 150 -0.31 -1.73 -11.18
CA GLU A 150 -0.38 -0.31 -10.88
C GLU A 150 -0.81 0.55 -12.08
N ALA A 151 -0.52 0.13 -13.31
CA ALA A 151 -0.94 0.86 -14.51
C ALA A 151 -2.41 0.64 -14.88
N PHE A 152 -2.96 -0.54 -14.56
CA PHE A 152 -4.32 -0.92 -14.96
C PHE A 152 -5.34 -0.94 -13.80
N ARG A 153 -4.91 -0.78 -12.55
CA ARG A 153 -5.81 -0.72 -11.39
C ARG A 153 -6.84 0.40 -11.57
N GLY A 154 -8.11 0.06 -11.34
CA GLY A 154 -9.22 1.02 -11.42
C GLY A 154 -9.60 1.46 -12.83
N LEU A 155 -8.99 0.90 -13.88
CA LEU A 155 -9.35 1.19 -15.27
C LEU A 155 -10.57 0.37 -15.69
N ASP A 156 -11.69 1.06 -15.96
CA ASP A 156 -12.97 0.41 -16.26
C ASP A 156 -12.90 -0.55 -17.44
N ALA A 157 -12.10 -0.26 -18.46
CA ALA A 157 -12.07 -1.05 -19.70
C ALA A 157 -11.17 -2.31 -19.63
N VAL A 158 -10.54 -2.57 -18.49
CA VAL A 158 -9.49 -3.59 -18.37
C VAL A 158 -9.67 -4.43 -17.12
N ASP A 159 -9.53 -5.74 -17.26
CA ASP A 159 -9.29 -6.67 -16.15
C ASP A 159 -7.85 -7.19 -16.23
N VAL A 160 -7.10 -7.17 -15.13
CA VAL A 160 -5.66 -7.54 -15.11
C VAL A 160 -5.40 -8.75 -14.21
N PHE A 161 -4.83 -9.80 -14.79
CA PHE A 161 -4.47 -11.05 -14.13
C PHE A 161 -2.95 -11.27 -14.23
N ILE A 162 -2.26 -11.25 -13.10
CA ILE A 162 -0.80 -11.44 -13.05
C ILE A 162 -0.47 -12.74 -12.34
N LEU A 163 0.12 -13.68 -13.06
CA LEU A 163 0.66 -14.92 -12.54
C LEU A 163 2.06 -14.67 -11.98
N TYR A 164 2.29 -15.07 -10.73
CA TYR A 164 3.61 -15.02 -10.10
C TYR A 164 3.90 -16.30 -9.30
N PRO A 165 5.16 -16.76 -9.25
CA PRO A 165 5.50 -17.98 -8.53
C PRO A 165 5.39 -17.77 -7.01
N HIS A 166 4.58 -18.62 -6.36
CA HIS A 166 4.36 -18.56 -4.92
C HIS A 166 5.67 -18.72 -4.14
N GLY A 167 5.93 -17.82 -3.19
CA GLY A 167 7.14 -17.83 -2.34
C GLY A 167 8.46 -17.50 -3.06
N ARG A 168 8.44 -17.08 -4.33
CA ARG A 168 9.67 -16.81 -5.13
C ARG A 168 9.79 -15.37 -5.64
N VAL A 169 8.96 -14.46 -5.15
CA VAL A 169 9.04 -13.01 -5.38
C VAL A 169 9.39 -12.32 -4.07
N SER A 170 10.11 -11.19 -4.10
CA SER A 170 10.42 -10.45 -2.86
C SER A 170 9.14 -9.97 -2.18
N GLU A 171 9.18 -9.79 -0.86
CA GLU A 171 8.02 -9.36 -0.10
C GLU A 171 7.50 -7.98 -0.54
N VAL A 172 8.40 -7.07 -0.91
CA VAL A 172 8.05 -5.75 -1.46
C VAL A 172 7.27 -5.90 -2.78
N GLN A 173 7.79 -6.72 -3.71
CA GLN A 173 7.13 -6.96 -5.01
C GLN A 173 5.79 -7.69 -4.85
N ARG A 174 5.72 -8.68 -3.94
CA ARG A 174 4.48 -9.40 -3.61
C ARG A 174 3.41 -8.42 -3.14
N ARG A 175 3.73 -7.59 -2.15
CA ARG A 175 2.78 -6.61 -1.60
C ARG A 175 2.31 -5.63 -2.67
N GLN A 176 3.23 -5.11 -3.50
CA GLN A 176 2.85 -4.24 -4.63
C GLN A 176 1.83 -4.90 -5.59
N MET A 177 1.81 -6.23 -5.69
CA MET A 177 0.84 -6.95 -6.52
C MET A 177 -0.44 -7.33 -5.76
N THR A 178 -0.36 -7.66 -4.47
CA THR A 178 -1.47 -8.29 -3.73
C THR A 178 -2.24 -7.35 -2.81
N THR A 179 -1.76 -6.13 -2.57
CA THR A 179 -2.47 -5.14 -1.74
C THR A 179 -3.39 -4.15 -2.48
N PRO A 180 -3.29 -3.95 -3.82
CA PRO A 180 -4.32 -3.23 -4.56
C PRO A 180 -5.71 -3.87 -4.33
N THR A 181 -6.72 -3.02 -4.13
CA THR A 181 -8.08 -3.45 -3.70
C THR A 181 -9.12 -3.31 -4.81
N GLU A 182 -8.72 -2.77 -5.96
CA GLU A 182 -9.58 -2.57 -7.12
C GLU A 182 -10.05 -3.91 -7.68
N SER A 183 -11.36 -4.00 -7.97
CA SER A 183 -12.00 -5.26 -8.36
C SER A 183 -11.51 -5.83 -9.68
N ASN A 184 -10.88 -5.02 -10.52
CA ASN A 184 -10.34 -5.41 -11.81
C ASN A 184 -8.90 -5.95 -11.73
N VAL A 185 -8.32 -6.05 -10.52
CA VAL A 185 -6.96 -6.54 -10.28
C VAL A 185 -6.97 -7.93 -9.67
N HIS A 186 -6.22 -8.85 -10.28
CA HIS A 186 -6.13 -10.24 -9.87
C HIS A 186 -4.66 -10.72 -9.85
N ALA A 187 -4.06 -10.75 -8.67
CA ALA A 187 -2.74 -11.34 -8.48
C ALA A 187 -2.87 -12.85 -8.18
N LEU A 188 -2.37 -13.69 -9.08
CA LEU A 188 -2.51 -15.15 -9.03
C LEU A 188 -1.18 -15.79 -8.60
N ALA A 189 -1.13 -16.28 -7.36
CA ALA A 189 0.00 -17.07 -6.89
C ALA A 189 -0.04 -18.47 -7.53
N VAL A 190 1.03 -18.85 -8.23
CA VAL A 190 1.16 -20.16 -8.89
C VAL A 190 2.15 -21.01 -8.11
N ASP A 191 1.74 -22.20 -7.70
CA ASP A 191 2.64 -23.20 -7.13
C ASP A 191 3.59 -23.73 -8.20
N GLY A 192 4.79 -23.14 -8.27
CA GLY A 192 5.77 -23.46 -9.29
C GLY A 192 6.88 -22.42 -9.44
N THR A 193 7.52 -22.43 -10.59
CA THR A 193 8.58 -21.52 -11.01
C THR A 193 8.04 -20.38 -11.86
N PHE A 194 8.89 -19.39 -12.15
CA PHE A 194 8.55 -18.36 -13.15
C PHE A 194 8.32 -18.98 -14.54
N ASP A 195 9.06 -20.02 -14.90
CA ASP A 195 8.89 -20.73 -16.16
C ASP A 195 7.52 -21.41 -16.25
N ASP A 196 7.01 -21.94 -15.14
CA ASP A 196 5.64 -22.49 -15.08
C ASP A 196 4.60 -21.40 -15.33
N CYS A 197 4.76 -20.22 -14.69
CA CYS A 197 3.89 -19.06 -14.93
C CYS A 197 3.91 -18.63 -16.40
N GLN A 198 5.11 -18.58 -17.00
CA GLN A 198 5.29 -18.21 -18.40
C GLN A 198 4.73 -19.28 -19.35
N SER A 199 4.84 -20.56 -19.01
CA SER A 199 4.24 -21.66 -19.79
C SER A 199 2.72 -21.55 -19.79
N ARG A 200 2.09 -21.34 -18.63
CA ARG A 200 0.64 -21.13 -18.52
C ARG A 200 0.17 -19.94 -19.34
N LEU A 201 0.93 -18.85 -19.31
CA LEU A 201 0.67 -17.69 -20.16
C LEU A 201 0.67 -18.07 -21.64
N LYS A 202 1.68 -18.83 -22.11
CA LYS A 202 1.75 -19.31 -23.50
C LYS A 202 0.58 -20.24 -23.84
N ASP A 203 0.21 -21.14 -22.93
CA ASP A 203 -0.94 -22.04 -23.12
C ASP A 203 -2.21 -21.23 -23.40
N MET A 204 -2.48 -20.18 -22.60
CA MET A 204 -3.63 -19.28 -22.80
C MET A 204 -3.58 -18.50 -24.13
N PHE A 205 -2.41 -18.10 -24.61
CA PHE A 205 -2.28 -17.41 -25.90
C PHE A 205 -2.40 -18.34 -27.12
N ASN A 206 -2.04 -19.62 -26.96
CA ASN A 206 -2.15 -20.62 -28.02
C ASN A 206 -3.56 -21.22 -28.14
N ASP A 207 -4.40 -21.08 -27.11
CA ASP A 207 -5.82 -21.37 -27.17
C ASP A 207 -6.59 -20.21 -27.80
N PHE A 208 -6.82 -20.29 -29.11
CA PHE A 208 -7.50 -19.24 -29.86
C PHE A 208 -8.96 -19.03 -29.43
N GLU A 209 -9.65 -20.08 -29.01
CA GLU A 209 -11.04 -19.99 -28.55
C GLU A 209 -11.12 -19.24 -27.22
N PHE A 210 -10.25 -19.60 -26.26
CA PHE A 210 -10.14 -18.89 -24.99
C PHE A 210 -9.71 -17.43 -25.21
N ARG A 211 -8.64 -17.21 -26.00
CA ARG A 211 -8.09 -15.88 -26.27
C ARG A 211 -9.14 -14.94 -26.84
N ASP A 212 -9.89 -15.39 -27.84
CA ASP A 212 -10.90 -14.57 -28.50
C ASP A 212 -12.15 -14.42 -27.60
N GLY A 213 -12.50 -15.45 -26.81
CA GLY A 213 -13.64 -15.45 -25.89
C GLY A 213 -13.50 -14.47 -24.71
N VAL A 214 -12.31 -14.34 -24.13
CA VAL A 214 -12.03 -13.39 -23.03
C VAL A 214 -11.42 -12.07 -23.50
N LYS A 215 -11.26 -11.86 -24.81
CA LYS A 215 -10.55 -10.71 -25.39
C LYS A 215 -9.16 -10.53 -24.77
N LEU A 216 -8.39 -11.62 -24.76
CA LEU A 216 -7.09 -11.69 -24.11
C LEU A 216 -6.07 -10.79 -24.81
N ALA A 217 -5.45 -9.89 -24.06
CA ALA A 217 -4.29 -9.12 -24.50
C ALA A 217 -3.09 -9.37 -23.58
N GLY A 218 -1.90 -9.34 -24.17
CA GLY A 218 -0.65 -9.44 -23.41
C GLY A 218 -0.02 -8.08 -23.23
N VAL A 219 0.29 -7.71 -21.99
CA VAL A 219 1.13 -6.53 -21.70
C VAL A 219 2.56 -6.98 -21.43
N ASN A 220 3.08 -7.74 -22.39
CA ASN A 220 4.40 -8.33 -22.32
C ASN A 220 5.48 -7.34 -22.80
N SER A 221 6.75 -7.69 -22.60
CA SER A 221 7.92 -6.92 -23.06
C SER A 221 8.00 -6.67 -24.57
N ILE A 222 7.10 -7.29 -25.34
CA ILE A 222 7.05 -7.23 -26.79
C ILE A 222 6.11 -6.16 -27.34
N ASN A 223 5.24 -5.55 -26.52
CA ASN A 223 4.33 -4.51 -27.00
C ASN A 223 5.12 -3.31 -27.55
N TRP A 224 4.78 -2.82 -28.76
CA TRP A 224 5.50 -1.69 -29.37
C TRP A 224 5.39 -0.40 -28.55
N ALA A 225 4.21 -0.12 -27.98
CA ALA A 225 4.01 1.08 -27.16
C ALA A 225 4.96 1.11 -25.94
N ARG A 226 5.37 -0.07 -25.46
CA ARG A 226 6.34 -0.20 -24.37
C ARG A 226 7.73 0.29 -24.79
N VAL A 227 8.21 -0.17 -25.94
CA VAL A 227 9.49 0.29 -26.51
C VAL A 227 9.42 1.79 -26.80
N LEU A 228 8.33 2.26 -27.39
CA LEU A 228 8.18 3.66 -27.77
C LEU A 228 8.24 4.60 -26.55
N ALA A 229 7.56 4.27 -25.46
CA ALA A 229 7.62 5.07 -24.23
C ALA A 229 9.04 5.16 -23.66
N GLN A 230 9.85 4.11 -23.85
CA GLN A 230 11.24 4.05 -23.40
C GLN A 230 12.19 4.92 -24.22
N VAL A 231 11.86 5.23 -25.48
CA VAL A 231 12.66 6.13 -26.34
C VAL A 231 12.81 7.51 -25.69
N VAL A 232 11.79 7.96 -24.96
CA VAL A 232 11.70 9.30 -24.38
C VAL A 232 12.85 9.60 -23.42
N TYR A 233 13.21 8.68 -22.52
CA TYR A 233 14.27 8.96 -21.54
C TYR A 233 15.67 8.99 -22.15
N TYR A 234 15.88 8.42 -23.34
CA TYR A 234 17.13 8.61 -24.09
C TYR A 234 17.24 10.05 -24.60
N PHE A 235 16.16 10.60 -25.16
CA PHE A 235 16.13 12.01 -25.56
C PHE A 235 16.27 12.92 -24.35
N SER A 236 15.44 12.73 -23.31
CA SER A 236 15.40 13.64 -22.15
C SER A 236 16.74 13.71 -21.42
N SER A 237 17.47 12.60 -21.32
CA SER A 237 18.79 12.55 -20.68
C SER A 237 19.91 13.07 -21.59
N ALA A 238 19.90 12.70 -22.88
CA ALA A 238 20.92 13.15 -23.82
C ALA A 238 20.91 14.67 -24.03
N VAL A 239 19.74 15.30 -24.11
CA VAL A 239 19.63 16.76 -24.32
C VAL A 239 20.08 17.54 -23.08
N GLN A 240 19.88 17.01 -21.87
CA GLN A 240 20.44 17.57 -20.64
C GLN A 240 21.97 17.54 -20.65
N LEU A 241 22.54 16.52 -21.28
CA LEU A 241 23.97 16.44 -21.55
C LEU A 241 24.35 17.09 -22.88
N GLY A 242 23.57 18.00 -23.46
CA GLY A 242 24.02 18.79 -24.62
C GLY A 242 23.94 18.11 -25.99
N ALA A 243 23.21 17.00 -26.12
CA ALA A 243 22.68 16.62 -27.43
C ALA A 243 21.78 17.76 -27.97
N PRO A 244 21.77 18.04 -29.27
CA PRO A 244 22.44 17.30 -30.34
C PRO A 244 23.85 17.83 -30.70
N HIS A 245 24.47 18.66 -29.87
CA HIS A 245 25.77 19.29 -30.15
C HIS A 245 26.98 18.40 -29.84
N ARG A 246 26.78 17.32 -29.08
CA ARG A 246 27.78 16.28 -28.85
C ARG A 246 27.13 14.91 -28.83
N LYS A 247 27.94 13.87 -29.02
CA LYS A 247 27.48 12.49 -28.91
C LYS A 247 27.38 12.04 -27.47
N ILE A 248 26.51 11.06 -27.20
CA ILE A 248 26.29 10.42 -25.90
C ILE A 248 26.34 8.90 -26.07
N SER A 249 26.91 8.18 -25.12
CA SER A 249 26.86 6.70 -25.04
C SER A 249 25.95 6.26 -23.91
N PHE A 250 25.35 5.08 -24.05
CA PHE A 250 24.48 4.51 -23.02
C PHE A 250 24.89 3.09 -22.68
N THR A 251 24.88 2.75 -21.39
CA THR A 251 24.98 1.36 -20.92
C THR A 251 23.67 0.93 -20.27
N VAL A 252 23.15 -0.23 -20.69
CA VAL A 252 21.82 -0.70 -20.30
C VAL A 252 21.91 -2.10 -19.70
N PRO A 253 21.57 -2.28 -18.41
CA PRO A 253 21.33 -3.59 -17.83
C PRO A 253 20.21 -4.30 -18.60
N THR A 254 20.56 -5.35 -19.34
CA THR A 254 19.69 -5.88 -20.38
C THR A 254 19.32 -7.35 -20.14
N GLY A 255 18.02 -7.60 -20.03
CA GLY A 255 17.42 -8.92 -20.21
C GLY A 255 16.79 -9.06 -21.60
N ASN A 256 15.50 -8.70 -21.73
CA ASN A 256 14.68 -8.88 -22.94
C ASN A 256 14.92 -7.87 -24.09
N PHE A 257 16.03 -7.13 -24.11
CA PHE A 257 16.45 -6.17 -25.14
C PHE A 257 15.54 -4.95 -25.41
N GLY A 258 14.34 -4.87 -24.83
CA GLY A 258 13.39 -3.80 -25.15
C GLY A 258 13.88 -2.39 -24.82
N ASP A 259 14.55 -2.23 -23.68
CA ASP A 259 15.11 -0.97 -23.21
C ASP A 259 16.20 -0.45 -24.16
N ILE A 260 17.25 -1.25 -24.37
CA ILE A 260 18.35 -0.85 -25.26
C ILE A 260 17.90 -0.73 -26.73
N PHE A 261 16.88 -1.48 -27.15
CA PHE A 261 16.28 -1.31 -28.47
C PHE A 261 15.57 0.04 -28.60
N ALA A 262 14.98 0.57 -27.52
CA ALA A 262 14.46 1.94 -27.53
C ALA A 262 15.57 2.98 -27.72
N GLY A 263 16.75 2.75 -27.13
CA GLY A 263 17.95 3.54 -27.41
C GLY A 263 18.39 3.46 -28.87
N TYR A 264 18.29 2.29 -29.50
CA TYR A 264 18.55 2.11 -30.92
C TYR A 264 17.54 2.87 -31.79
N ILE A 265 16.25 2.85 -31.42
CA ILE A 265 15.24 3.67 -32.08
C ILE A 265 15.57 5.16 -31.92
N ALA A 266 15.96 5.63 -30.73
CA ALA A 266 16.38 7.02 -30.52
C ALA A 266 17.57 7.42 -31.44
N LYS A 267 18.57 6.54 -31.57
CA LYS A 267 19.69 6.71 -32.51
C LYS A 267 19.21 6.83 -33.95
N ARG A 268 18.31 5.93 -34.38
CA ARG A 268 17.71 5.92 -35.73
C ARG A 268 16.82 7.14 -36.00
N MET A 269 16.23 7.74 -34.95
CA MET A 269 15.49 9.00 -35.04
C MET A 269 16.40 10.23 -35.22
N GLY A 270 17.71 10.11 -35.03
CA GLY A 270 18.67 11.20 -35.20
C GLY A 270 19.32 11.71 -33.92
N LEU A 271 19.00 11.13 -32.75
CA LEU A 271 19.72 11.44 -31.52
C LEU A 271 21.19 10.99 -31.66
N PRO A 272 22.19 11.85 -31.41
CA PRO A 272 23.60 11.52 -31.67
C PRO A 272 24.13 10.56 -30.60
N ILE A 273 23.75 9.29 -30.70
CA ILE A 273 24.26 8.22 -29.85
C ILE A 273 25.51 7.62 -30.48
N ASP A 274 26.61 7.58 -29.73
CA ASP A 274 27.82 6.90 -30.18
C ASP A 274 27.67 5.39 -30.04
N ARG A 275 27.61 4.88 -28.80
CA ARG A 275 27.49 3.45 -28.47
C ARG A 275 26.30 3.14 -27.58
N LEU A 276 25.68 1.97 -27.82
CA LEU A 276 24.69 1.34 -26.96
C LEU A 276 25.31 0.06 -26.39
N VAL A 277 25.60 0.03 -25.10
CA VAL A 277 26.31 -1.08 -24.45
C VAL A 277 25.31 -1.98 -23.72
N VAL A 278 25.25 -3.24 -24.12
CA VAL A 278 24.45 -4.29 -23.49
C VAL A 278 25.20 -4.85 -22.27
N ALA A 279 24.70 -4.62 -21.06
CA ALA A 279 25.25 -5.21 -19.85
C ALA A 279 24.40 -6.41 -19.41
N THR A 280 24.97 -7.62 -19.43
CA THR A 280 24.30 -8.85 -18.96
C THR A 280 24.90 -9.37 -17.67
N ASN A 281 24.11 -10.12 -16.90
CA ASN A 281 24.64 -10.96 -15.82
C ASN A 281 25.24 -12.27 -16.41
N GLN A 282 25.39 -13.31 -15.59
CA GLN A 282 25.86 -14.62 -16.05
C GLN A 282 24.99 -15.28 -17.14
N ASN A 283 23.72 -14.90 -17.26
CA ASN A 283 22.83 -15.29 -18.36
C ASN A 283 23.12 -14.40 -19.58
N ASP A 284 24.19 -14.75 -20.29
CA ASP A 284 24.93 -13.85 -21.16
C ASP A 284 24.69 -14.09 -22.66
N ILE A 285 23.53 -14.63 -23.04
CA ILE A 285 23.24 -14.99 -24.44
C ILE A 285 23.46 -13.84 -25.43
N LEU A 286 23.13 -12.61 -25.01
CA LEU A 286 23.35 -11.41 -25.82
C LEU A 286 24.84 -11.06 -25.95
N HIS A 287 25.60 -11.15 -24.86
CA HIS A 287 27.05 -10.89 -24.89
C HIS A 287 27.78 -11.92 -25.74
N ARG A 288 27.44 -13.21 -25.60
CA ARG A 288 27.97 -14.28 -26.47
C ARG A 288 27.63 -14.02 -27.92
N CYS A 289 26.37 -13.73 -28.23
CA CYS A 289 25.94 -13.42 -29.59
C CYS A 289 26.72 -12.22 -30.18
N LEU A 290 26.81 -11.10 -29.46
CA LEU A 290 27.53 -9.90 -29.94
C LEU A 290 29.05 -10.09 -30.01
N SER A 291 29.62 -11.05 -29.28
CA SER A 291 31.06 -11.32 -29.25
C SER A 291 31.49 -12.41 -30.25
N THR A 292 30.69 -13.46 -30.44
CA THR A 292 31.06 -14.64 -31.24
C THR A 292 30.17 -14.86 -32.47
N GLY A 293 29.01 -14.21 -32.54
CA GLY A 293 27.98 -14.46 -33.55
C GLY A 293 27.05 -15.62 -33.22
N GLU A 294 27.26 -16.32 -32.11
CA GLU A 294 26.42 -17.47 -31.73
C GLU A 294 25.32 -17.07 -30.74
N TYR A 295 24.07 -17.19 -31.16
CA TYR A 295 22.89 -17.05 -30.30
C TYR A 295 22.38 -18.45 -29.94
N ARG A 296 22.76 -18.95 -28.77
CA ARG A 296 22.38 -20.29 -28.30
C ARG A 296 21.87 -20.28 -26.87
N MET A 297 20.74 -20.93 -26.65
CA MET A 297 20.16 -21.13 -25.32
C MET A 297 21.07 -22.03 -24.47
N GLY A 298 21.29 -21.61 -23.22
CA GLY A 298 21.82 -22.46 -22.15
C GLY A 298 20.79 -22.62 -21.03
N ASP A 299 21.25 -23.06 -19.87
CA ASP A 299 20.41 -23.12 -18.67
C ASP A 299 20.26 -21.74 -18.04
N VAL A 300 19.07 -21.43 -17.51
CA VAL A 300 18.86 -20.22 -16.71
C VAL A 300 19.57 -20.42 -15.37
N ILE A 301 20.51 -19.53 -15.05
CA ILE A 301 21.22 -19.52 -13.78
C ILE A 301 20.59 -18.42 -12.91
N PRO A 302 19.88 -18.76 -11.82
CA PRO A 302 19.35 -17.77 -10.90
C PRO A 302 20.44 -16.82 -10.39
N SER A 303 20.11 -15.55 -10.25
CA SER A 303 21.03 -14.51 -9.77
C SER A 303 20.37 -13.55 -8.78
N ILE A 304 21.20 -12.72 -8.14
CA ILE A 304 20.72 -11.54 -7.38
C ILE A 304 20.11 -10.44 -8.27
N SER A 305 20.07 -10.63 -9.59
CA SER A 305 19.49 -9.73 -10.59
C SER A 305 18.39 -10.43 -11.42
N PRO A 306 17.32 -10.94 -10.78
CA PRO A 306 16.40 -11.91 -11.38
C PRO A 306 15.59 -11.37 -12.57
N SER A 307 15.48 -10.05 -12.73
CA SER A 307 14.82 -9.45 -13.90
C SER A 307 15.62 -9.62 -15.20
N MET A 308 16.88 -10.06 -15.12
CA MET A 308 17.79 -10.27 -16.25
C MET A 308 18.10 -11.75 -16.51
N ASP A 309 17.60 -12.68 -15.70
CA ASP A 309 17.84 -14.13 -15.82
C ASP A 309 17.04 -14.73 -16.96
N ILE A 310 17.50 -14.52 -18.20
CA ILE A 310 16.79 -14.92 -19.42
C ILE A 310 17.70 -15.68 -20.40
N GLN A 311 17.14 -16.67 -21.09
CA GLN A 311 17.82 -17.45 -22.13
C GLN A 311 17.28 -17.18 -23.54
N ILE A 312 16.22 -16.37 -23.66
CA ILE A 312 15.76 -15.81 -24.93
C ILE A 312 15.44 -14.34 -24.69
N SER A 313 16.09 -13.46 -25.45
CA SER A 313 15.85 -12.03 -25.39
C SER A 313 14.84 -11.62 -26.44
N SER A 314 13.57 -11.43 -26.02
CA SER A 314 12.44 -11.32 -26.94
C SER A 314 12.58 -10.19 -27.97
N ASN A 315 13.06 -9.00 -27.58
CA ASN A 315 13.17 -7.86 -28.49
C ASN A 315 14.44 -7.88 -29.35
N PHE A 316 15.36 -8.84 -29.15
CA PHE A 316 16.53 -8.95 -30.02
C PHE A 316 16.13 -9.28 -31.46
N GLU A 317 14.98 -9.95 -31.66
CA GLU A 317 14.36 -10.16 -32.98
C GLU A 317 14.18 -8.83 -33.75
N ARG A 318 13.84 -7.72 -33.07
CA ARG A 318 13.64 -6.41 -33.72
C ARG A 318 14.97 -5.81 -34.21
N ALA A 319 16.04 -5.98 -33.44
CA ALA A 319 17.38 -5.53 -33.84
C ALA A 319 17.93 -6.38 -35.00
N MET A 320 17.73 -7.70 -34.93
CA MET A 320 18.08 -8.60 -36.03
C MET A 320 17.31 -8.24 -37.31
N PHE A 321 16.00 -7.95 -37.22
CA PHE A 321 15.21 -7.56 -38.39
C PHE A 321 15.84 -6.38 -39.13
N ASP A 322 16.27 -5.34 -38.42
CA ASP A 322 16.96 -4.21 -39.05
C ASP A 322 18.37 -4.59 -39.57
N ALA A 323 19.10 -5.49 -38.89
CA ALA A 323 20.42 -5.98 -39.33
C ALA A 323 20.36 -6.94 -40.53
N TYR A 324 19.20 -7.56 -40.78
CA TYR A 324 18.89 -8.36 -41.98
C TYR A 324 18.19 -7.51 -43.06
N ASP A 325 18.42 -6.19 -43.09
CA ASP A 325 17.82 -5.27 -44.06
C ASP A 325 16.29 -5.35 -44.12
N ARG A 326 15.66 -5.70 -42.99
CA ARG A 326 14.21 -5.85 -42.83
C ARG A 326 13.61 -6.97 -43.67
N ASP A 327 14.38 -8.02 -43.94
CA ASP A 327 13.90 -9.25 -44.56
C ASP A 327 13.17 -10.15 -43.54
N GLY A 328 11.83 -10.13 -43.62
CA GLY A 328 10.99 -10.93 -42.73
C GLY A 328 11.12 -12.44 -42.94
N ALA A 329 11.45 -12.90 -44.15
CA ALA A 329 11.66 -14.33 -44.42
C ALA A 329 12.95 -14.83 -43.77
N ALA A 330 14.01 -14.01 -43.79
CA ALA A 330 15.25 -14.31 -43.10
C ALA A 330 15.04 -14.45 -41.58
N ILE A 331 14.31 -13.52 -40.96
CA ILE A 331 13.99 -13.60 -39.53
C ILE A 331 13.12 -14.81 -39.20
N ALA A 332 12.11 -15.12 -40.02
CA ALA A 332 11.31 -16.31 -39.82
C ALA A 332 12.17 -17.59 -39.82
N ASN A 333 13.17 -17.68 -40.71
CA ASN A 333 14.11 -18.80 -40.75
C ASN A 333 14.99 -18.87 -39.49
N VAL A 334 15.57 -17.74 -39.06
CA VAL A 334 16.39 -17.66 -37.84
C VAL A 334 15.60 -18.07 -36.59
N MET A 335 14.35 -17.61 -36.48
CA MET A 335 13.48 -17.97 -35.35
C MET A 335 13.03 -19.45 -35.41
N ASN A 336 12.90 -20.03 -36.60
CA ASN A 336 12.68 -21.47 -36.76
C ASN A 336 13.90 -22.27 -36.32
N GLU A 337 15.12 -21.86 -36.68
CA GLU A 337 16.36 -22.51 -36.21
C GLU A 337 16.49 -22.44 -34.69
N LEU A 338 16.16 -21.31 -34.06
CA LEU A 338 16.13 -21.20 -32.60
C LEU A 338 15.19 -22.25 -31.98
N LYS A 339 14.00 -22.43 -32.57
CA LYS A 339 12.99 -23.37 -32.10
C LYS A 339 13.41 -24.82 -32.30
N THR A 340 14.05 -25.17 -33.42
CA THR A 340 14.41 -26.56 -33.74
C THR A 340 15.75 -26.99 -33.16
N ASN A 341 16.74 -26.10 -33.16
CA ASN A 341 18.14 -26.42 -32.86
C ASN A 341 18.62 -25.84 -31.53
N GLY A 342 17.79 -25.05 -30.86
CA GLY A 342 18.13 -24.37 -29.60
C GLY A 342 19.02 -23.14 -29.78
N GLY A 343 19.28 -22.70 -31.02
CA GLY A 343 20.13 -21.56 -31.33
C GLY A 343 20.47 -21.46 -32.83
N PHE A 344 21.15 -20.39 -33.20
CA PHE A 344 21.60 -20.07 -34.56
C PHE A 344 22.93 -19.29 -34.54
N ALA A 345 23.59 -19.22 -35.69
CA ALA A 345 24.79 -18.41 -35.90
C ALA A 345 24.50 -17.27 -36.88
N LEU A 346 24.92 -16.06 -36.52
CA LEU A 346 24.79 -14.88 -37.35
C LEU A 346 25.92 -14.82 -38.38
N SER A 347 25.59 -14.36 -39.60
CA SER A 347 26.59 -14.12 -40.63
C SER A 347 27.48 -12.92 -40.27
N GLN A 348 28.68 -12.84 -40.84
CA GLN A 348 29.60 -11.73 -40.57
C GLN A 348 28.97 -10.37 -40.90
N GLY A 349 28.21 -10.26 -42.00
CA GLY A 349 27.55 -9.00 -42.38
C GLY A 349 26.51 -8.54 -41.36
N VAL A 350 25.71 -9.46 -40.83
CA VAL A 350 24.71 -9.14 -39.78
C VAL A 350 25.41 -8.77 -38.48
N MET A 351 26.52 -9.46 -38.15
CA MET A 351 27.34 -9.14 -36.99
C MET A 351 27.96 -7.74 -37.09
N ASP A 352 28.48 -7.38 -38.25
CA ASP A 352 29.05 -6.05 -38.49
C ASP A 352 27.96 -4.97 -38.33
N ALA A 353 26.78 -5.17 -38.91
CA ALA A 353 25.64 -4.25 -38.78
C ALA A 353 25.19 -4.06 -37.32
N LEU A 354 25.15 -5.13 -36.52
CA LEU A 354 24.84 -5.02 -35.09
C LEU A 354 25.95 -4.26 -34.33
N ARG A 355 27.22 -4.55 -34.61
CA ARG A 355 28.39 -3.95 -33.95
C ARG A 355 28.62 -2.48 -34.32
N GLU A 356 27.97 -1.95 -35.35
CA GLU A 356 27.95 -0.52 -35.63
C GLU A 356 27.25 0.28 -34.52
N SER A 357 26.27 -0.33 -33.83
CA SER A 357 25.48 0.34 -32.81
C SER A 357 25.67 -0.24 -31.41
N PHE A 358 25.86 -1.55 -31.31
CA PHE A 358 25.90 -2.25 -30.03
C PHE A 358 27.31 -2.70 -29.66
N ASP A 359 27.60 -2.58 -28.37
CA ASP A 359 28.69 -3.28 -27.69
C ASP A 359 28.12 -4.10 -26.52
N SER A 360 28.92 -4.93 -25.85
CA SER A 360 28.41 -5.73 -24.73
C SER A 360 29.45 -6.12 -23.70
N GLY A 361 28.98 -6.33 -22.47
CA GLY A 361 29.77 -6.91 -21.39
C GLY A 361 28.96 -7.87 -20.52
N ARG A 362 29.65 -8.83 -19.91
CA ARG A 362 29.10 -9.77 -18.92
C ARG A 362 29.69 -9.46 -17.55
N VAL A 363 28.85 -9.55 -16.52
CA VAL A 363 29.24 -9.42 -15.12
C VAL A 363 28.82 -10.66 -14.35
N SER A 364 29.70 -11.19 -13.51
CA SER A 364 29.37 -12.26 -12.57
C SER A 364 28.65 -11.72 -11.33
N GLU A 365 27.97 -12.59 -10.60
CA GLU A 365 27.32 -12.22 -9.33
C GLU A 365 28.31 -11.67 -8.28
N ALA A 366 29.54 -12.22 -8.23
CA ALA A 366 30.59 -11.74 -7.34
C ALA A 366 31.06 -10.33 -7.72
N GLU A 367 31.27 -10.07 -9.02
CA GLU A 367 31.58 -8.72 -9.52
C GLU A 367 30.43 -7.75 -9.26
N THR A 368 29.18 -8.19 -9.42
CA THR A 368 28.00 -7.37 -9.14
C THR A 368 27.95 -6.95 -7.67
N SER A 369 28.16 -7.88 -6.74
CA SER A 369 28.22 -7.56 -5.32
C SER A 369 29.37 -6.60 -4.99
N ALA A 370 30.55 -6.84 -5.57
CA ALA A 370 31.71 -5.96 -5.38
C ALA A 370 31.45 -4.54 -5.91
N GLU A 371 30.74 -4.42 -7.03
CA GLU A 371 30.37 -3.13 -7.62
C GLU A 371 29.36 -2.36 -6.76
N ILE A 372 28.38 -3.02 -6.13
CA ILE A 372 27.47 -2.35 -5.18
C ILE A 372 28.27 -1.72 -4.03
N THR A 373 29.25 -2.45 -3.49
CA THR A 373 30.15 -1.92 -2.44
C THR A 373 31.05 -0.80 -2.98
N HIS A 374 31.57 -0.95 -4.19
CA HIS A 374 32.45 0.03 -4.83
C HIS A 374 31.73 1.35 -5.09
N SER A 375 30.53 1.30 -5.65
CA SER A 375 29.72 2.48 -5.93
C SER A 375 29.35 3.24 -4.66
N LEU A 376 28.98 2.54 -3.58
CA LEU A 376 28.67 3.19 -2.31
C LEU A 376 29.89 3.92 -1.73
N SER A 377 31.07 3.31 -1.80
CA SER A 377 32.32 3.87 -1.24
C SER A 377 32.96 4.95 -2.10
N THR A 378 32.77 4.90 -3.42
CA THR A 378 33.49 5.74 -4.40
C THR A 378 32.60 6.82 -5.00
N HIS A 379 31.35 6.48 -5.33
CA HIS A 379 30.38 7.41 -5.93
C HIS A 379 29.38 7.97 -4.92
N ALA A 380 29.41 7.49 -3.67
CA ALA A 380 28.38 7.74 -2.65
C ALA A 380 26.96 7.33 -3.08
N GLU A 381 26.87 6.44 -4.07
CA GLU A 381 25.59 6.00 -4.63
C GLU A 381 25.34 4.52 -4.33
N LEU A 382 24.20 4.24 -3.70
CA LEU A 382 23.77 2.89 -3.40
C LEU A 382 23.01 2.31 -4.59
N LEU A 383 23.52 1.23 -5.18
CA LEU A 383 22.94 0.63 -6.37
C LEU A 383 22.16 -0.65 -6.05
N CYS A 384 21.09 -0.90 -6.82
CA CYS A 384 20.55 -2.26 -6.90
C CYS A 384 21.46 -3.15 -7.77
N PRO A 385 21.34 -4.48 -7.71
CA PRO A 385 22.19 -5.39 -8.48
C PRO A 385 22.14 -5.16 -10.01
N HIS A 386 20.98 -4.80 -10.55
CA HIS A 386 20.82 -4.52 -11.98
C HIS A 386 21.61 -3.27 -12.41
N SER A 387 21.50 -2.19 -11.63
CA SER A 387 22.23 -0.95 -11.89
C SER A 387 23.75 -1.16 -11.76
N ALA A 388 24.18 -1.96 -10.77
CA ALA A 388 25.59 -2.32 -10.60
C ALA A 388 26.17 -3.09 -11.81
N ILE A 389 25.42 -4.03 -12.40
CA ILE A 389 25.84 -4.67 -13.65
C ILE A 389 26.08 -3.63 -14.76
N GLY A 390 25.20 -2.63 -14.85
CA GLY A 390 25.35 -1.54 -15.81
C GLY A 390 26.55 -0.65 -15.55
N THR A 391 26.82 -0.26 -14.30
CA THR A 391 27.95 0.62 -13.96
C THR A 391 29.28 -0.09 -14.17
N HIS A 392 29.39 -1.34 -13.73
CA HIS A 392 30.59 -2.16 -13.91
C HIS A 392 30.98 -2.35 -15.39
N VAL A 393 30.02 -2.61 -16.27
CA VAL A 393 30.28 -2.71 -17.72
C VAL A 393 30.62 -1.34 -18.31
N ALA A 394 29.92 -0.28 -17.87
CA ALA A 394 30.19 1.08 -18.33
C ALA A 394 31.62 1.52 -18.01
N ASP A 395 32.13 1.23 -16.82
CA ASP A 395 33.49 1.64 -16.42
C ASP A 395 34.59 1.00 -17.26
N ARG A 396 34.35 -0.21 -17.78
CA ARG A 396 35.29 -0.91 -18.66
C ARG A 396 35.26 -0.42 -20.09
N LEU A 397 34.12 0.12 -20.56
CA LEU A 397 33.88 0.42 -21.97
C LEU A 397 33.66 1.91 -22.27
N ARG A 398 33.57 2.77 -21.25
CA ARG A 398 33.38 4.22 -21.43
C ARG A 398 34.60 4.86 -22.08
N ASP A 399 34.33 5.80 -22.99
CA ASP A 399 35.33 6.67 -23.60
C ASP A 399 35.42 8.00 -22.81
N ALA A 400 36.63 8.50 -22.57
CA ALA A 400 36.82 9.71 -21.77
C ALA A 400 36.20 10.97 -22.41
N ASN A 401 36.05 11.01 -23.74
CA ASN A 401 35.57 12.19 -24.47
C ASN A 401 34.05 12.15 -24.71
N THR A 402 33.40 11.00 -24.54
CA THR A 402 31.97 10.80 -24.82
C THR A 402 31.23 10.49 -23.52
N PRO A 403 30.27 11.36 -23.08
CA PRO A 403 29.49 11.10 -21.88
C PRO A 403 28.82 9.73 -21.93
N MET A 404 28.98 8.96 -20.85
CA MET A 404 28.33 7.67 -20.65
C MET A 404 27.16 7.84 -19.70
N ILE A 405 25.98 7.41 -20.12
CA ILE A 405 24.78 7.34 -19.27
C ILE A 405 24.46 5.86 -18.99
N THR A 406 24.59 5.43 -17.75
CA THR A 406 24.16 4.10 -17.30
C THR A 406 22.73 4.16 -16.79
N LEU A 407 21.86 3.25 -17.23
CA LEU A 407 20.47 3.20 -16.78
C LEU A 407 20.36 2.49 -15.41
N ALA A 408 19.84 3.20 -14.41
CA ALA A 408 19.46 2.62 -13.13
C ALA A 408 18.02 2.10 -13.20
N THR A 409 17.86 0.80 -13.39
CA THR A 409 16.57 0.20 -13.77
C THR A 409 15.65 -0.12 -12.58
N ALA A 410 16.15 -0.13 -11.36
CA ALA A 410 15.35 -0.32 -10.15
C ALA A 410 15.98 0.35 -8.93
N HIS A 411 15.15 0.75 -7.96
CA HIS A 411 15.60 1.29 -6.68
C HIS A 411 16.25 0.18 -5.83
N PRO A 412 17.32 0.45 -5.05
CA PRO A 412 17.95 -0.53 -4.15
C PRO A 412 16.96 -1.26 -3.21
N ALA A 413 15.95 -0.55 -2.72
CA ALA A 413 14.90 -1.10 -1.84
C ALA A 413 14.05 -2.22 -2.45
N LYS A 414 14.09 -2.41 -3.78
CA LYS A 414 13.44 -3.56 -4.43
C LYS A 414 14.20 -4.87 -4.23
N PHE A 415 15.49 -4.80 -3.91
CA PHE A 415 16.38 -5.95 -3.74
C PHE A 415 17.15 -5.85 -2.41
N PRO A 416 16.45 -5.71 -1.28
CA PRO A 416 17.07 -5.32 -0.02
C PRO A 416 18.08 -6.36 0.48
N ASP A 417 17.84 -7.64 0.24
CA ASP A 417 18.71 -8.72 0.72
C ASP A 417 20.04 -8.76 -0.03
N ALA A 418 20.04 -8.53 -1.35
CA ALA A 418 21.26 -8.45 -2.15
C ALA A 418 22.11 -7.22 -1.77
N VAL A 419 21.46 -6.07 -1.57
CA VAL A 419 22.12 -4.83 -1.17
C VAL A 419 22.70 -4.95 0.25
N GLN A 420 21.93 -5.53 1.18
CA GLN A 420 22.37 -5.77 2.55
C GLN A 420 23.53 -6.77 2.61
N ALA A 421 23.51 -7.82 1.80
CA ALA A 421 24.62 -8.77 1.73
C ALA A 421 25.92 -8.12 1.21
N ALA A 422 25.82 -7.19 0.24
CA ALA A 422 26.98 -6.52 -0.33
C ALA A 422 27.54 -5.37 0.54
N THR A 423 26.69 -4.66 1.27
CA THR A 423 27.07 -3.38 1.93
C THR A 423 26.87 -3.38 3.44
N GLY A 424 26.14 -4.34 4.00
CA GLY A 424 25.64 -4.31 5.38
C GLY A 424 24.44 -3.38 5.60
N ILE A 425 24.03 -2.62 4.58
CA ILE A 425 22.93 -1.66 4.65
C ILE A 425 21.66 -2.28 4.06
N ARG A 426 20.58 -2.31 4.84
CA ARG A 426 19.25 -2.64 4.31
C ARG A 426 18.62 -1.36 3.76
N PRO A 427 18.47 -1.21 2.42
CA PRO A 427 18.00 0.04 1.83
C PRO A 427 16.56 0.35 2.28
N PRO A 428 16.28 1.57 2.78
CA PRO A 428 14.92 1.96 3.10
C PRO A 428 14.10 2.12 1.82
N LEU A 429 12.78 1.92 1.92
CA LEU A 429 11.88 2.37 0.86
C LEU A 429 11.99 3.90 0.76
N PRO A 430 11.94 4.49 -0.44
CA PRO A 430 11.94 5.94 -0.58
C PRO A 430 10.80 6.56 0.22
N ASP A 431 11.04 7.74 0.79
CA ASP A 431 10.02 8.61 1.38
C ASP A 431 9.09 9.12 0.29
N ARG A 432 8.25 8.23 -0.21
CA ARG A 432 6.96 8.65 -0.74
C ARG A 432 6.20 9.13 0.46
N LYS A 433 5.57 10.30 0.39
CA LYS A 433 4.59 10.74 1.37
C LYS A 433 3.47 9.70 1.44
N LEU A 434 3.72 8.62 2.16
CA LEU A 434 2.70 7.71 2.64
C LEU A 434 1.77 8.61 3.42
N SER A 435 0.47 8.53 3.13
CA SER A 435 -0.50 9.29 3.90
C SER A 435 -0.37 8.97 5.38
N ILE A 436 0.06 7.75 5.73
CA ILE A 436 0.25 7.28 7.10
C ILE A 436 1.75 7.07 7.40
N GLN A 437 2.22 7.53 8.55
CA GLN A 437 3.54 7.24 9.08
C GLN A 437 3.45 6.68 10.51
N HIS A 438 4.34 5.74 10.85
CA HIS A 438 4.41 5.11 12.16
C HIS A 438 5.86 5.12 12.66
N TYR A 439 6.08 5.68 13.84
CA TYR A 439 7.37 5.75 14.50
C TYR A 439 7.26 5.25 15.94
N THR A 440 8.35 4.69 16.45
CA THR A 440 8.51 4.34 17.86
C THR A 440 9.73 5.07 18.40
N LEU A 441 9.56 5.88 19.44
CA LEU A 441 10.66 6.55 20.11
C LEU A 441 11.54 5.53 20.87
N PRO A 442 12.79 5.86 21.21
CA PRO A 442 13.69 4.92 21.91
C PRO A 442 13.15 4.39 23.25
N ASN A 443 12.23 5.13 23.89
CA ASN A 443 11.57 4.72 25.14
C ASN A 443 10.27 3.91 24.93
N GLY A 444 9.95 3.55 23.69
CA GLY A 444 8.77 2.73 23.35
C GLY A 444 7.51 3.52 22.99
N PHE A 445 7.50 4.85 23.13
CA PHE A 445 6.34 5.68 22.77
C PHE A 445 6.02 5.58 21.29
N GLN A 446 4.78 5.20 20.95
CA GLN A 446 4.36 4.99 19.57
C GLN A 446 3.67 6.23 19.01
N ILE A 447 4.01 6.62 17.78
CA ILE A 447 3.48 7.78 17.07
C ILE A 447 2.91 7.31 15.74
N VAL A 448 1.61 7.46 15.53
CA VAL A 448 0.92 7.10 14.28
C VAL A 448 0.22 8.33 13.72
N THR A 449 0.64 8.78 12.56
CA THR A 449 0.18 10.06 12.00
C THR A 449 -0.35 9.84 10.60
N GLU A 450 -1.38 10.61 10.20
CA GLU A 450 -1.87 10.59 8.83
C GLU A 450 -2.17 11.98 8.27
N HIS A 451 -1.40 12.40 7.27
CA HIS A 451 -1.69 13.63 6.54
C HIS A 451 -2.85 13.38 5.57
N MET A 452 -3.91 14.17 5.72
CA MET A 452 -5.11 14.14 4.87
C MET A 452 -5.12 15.41 3.99
N PRO A 453 -4.75 15.32 2.69
CA PRO A 453 -4.69 16.47 1.82
C PRO A 453 -6.02 17.23 1.73
N GLY A 454 -5.97 18.55 1.87
CA GLY A 454 -7.15 19.43 1.75
C GLY A 454 -7.94 19.64 3.05
N LEU A 455 -7.58 18.97 4.15
CA LEU A 455 -8.17 19.24 5.46
C LEU A 455 -7.35 20.30 6.21
N GLU A 456 -8.03 21.33 6.73
CA GLU A 456 -7.44 22.32 7.65
C GLU A 456 -7.61 21.92 9.12
N SER A 457 -8.56 21.05 9.42
CA SER A 457 -8.75 20.50 10.77
C SER A 457 -7.79 19.35 11.05
N VAL A 458 -7.41 19.20 12.31
CA VAL A 458 -6.61 18.08 12.82
C VAL A 458 -7.31 17.45 14.02
N ALA A 459 -7.32 16.13 14.06
CA ALA A 459 -7.61 15.35 15.26
C ALA A 459 -6.31 14.74 15.79
N LEU A 460 -6.09 14.85 17.09
CA LEU A 460 -4.88 14.38 17.77
C LEU A 460 -5.23 13.82 19.15
N GLY A 461 -4.53 12.79 19.61
CA GLY A 461 -4.79 12.21 20.92
C GLY A 461 -3.73 11.22 21.38
N VAL A 462 -3.74 10.92 22.67
CA VAL A 462 -2.93 9.88 23.30
C VAL A 462 -3.84 8.84 23.91
N TRP A 463 -3.60 7.58 23.54
CA TRP A 463 -4.23 6.43 24.16
C TRP A 463 -3.21 5.75 25.06
N VAL A 464 -3.52 5.71 26.34
CA VAL A 464 -2.77 4.96 27.35
C VAL A 464 -3.42 3.59 27.45
N MET A 465 -2.65 2.52 27.25
CA MET A 465 -3.13 1.12 27.33
C MET A 465 -3.31 0.68 28.79
N ALA A 466 -4.08 1.47 29.52
CA ALA A 466 -4.45 1.29 30.91
C ALA A 466 -5.90 1.75 31.11
N GLY A 467 -6.80 0.80 31.35
CA GLY A 467 -8.23 1.04 31.65
C GLY A 467 -8.68 0.21 32.85
N GLY A 468 -9.99 -0.05 32.96
CA GLY A 468 -10.58 -0.79 34.08
C GLY A 468 -9.97 -2.19 34.32
N ARG A 469 -9.49 -2.86 33.27
CA ARG A 469 -8.83 -4.17 33.33
C ARG A 469 -7.50 -4.13 34.08
N ASN A 470 -6.88 -2.96 34.15
CA ASN A 470 -5.57 -2.77 34.79
C ASN A 470 -5.70 -2.41 36.28
N GLU A 471 -6.92 -2.29 36.79
CA GLU A 471 -7.19 -1.94 38.18
C GLU A 471 -7.14 -3.19 39.08
N THR A 472 -6.53 -3.03 40.26
CA THR A 472 -6.73 -4.00 41.34
C THR A 472 -8.15 -3.89 41.91
N GLN A 473 -8.59 -4.89 42.69
CA GLN A 473 -9.94 -4.88 43.26
C GLN A 473 -10.24 -3.63 44.10
N SER A 474 -9.26 -3.16 44.89
CA SER A 474 -9.37 -1.91 45.67
C SER A 474 -9.28 -0.65 44.81
N GLN A 475 -8.75 -0.74 43.60
CA GLN A 475 -8.63 0.36 42.65
C GLN A 475 -9.78 0.43 41.65
N THR A 476 -10.76 -0.48 41.72
CA THR A 476 -11.86 -0.52 40.74
C THR A 476 -12.56 0.85 40.67
N GLY A 477 -12.53 1.50 39.50
CA GLY A 477 -13.06 2.84 39.24
C GLY A 477 -12.02 3.97 39.19
N ILE A 478 -10.74 3.69 39.47
CA ILE A 478 -9.70 4.73 39.55
C ILE A 478 -9.28 5.30 38.19
N ALA A 479 -9.30 4.49 37.12
CA ALA A 479 -8.99 4.95 35.78
C ALA A 479 -10.04 5.95 35.27
N HIS A 480 -11.33 5.66 35.54
CA HIS A 480 -12.42 6.58 35.29
C HIS A 480 -12.31 7.86 36.14
N PHE A 481 -11.91 7.74 37.40
CA PHE A 481 -11.64 8.91 38.23
C PHE A 481 -10.52 9.78 37.64
N LEU A 482 -9.43 9.17 37.17
CA LEU A 482 -8.32 9.89 36.52
C LEU A 482 -8.76 10.64 35.27
N GLU A 483 -9.67 10.08 34.48
CA GLU A 483 -10.28 10.76 33.33
C GLU A 483 -10.94 12.08 33.73
N HIS A 484 -11.75 12.10 34.78
CA HIS A 484 -12.38 13.32 35.32
C HIS A 484 -11.34 14.35 35.77
N MET A 485 -10.21 13.87 36.31
CA MET A 485 -9.15 14.73 36.81
C MET A 485 -8.24 15.30 35.73
N ALA A 486 -8.29 14.79 34.50
CA ALA A 486 -7.39 15.16 33.42
C ALA A 486 -7.40 16.66 33.08
N PHE A 487 -8.55 17.32 33.25
CA PHE A 487 -8.72 18.74 32.94
C PHE A 487 -8.74 19.65 34.17
N LYS A 488 -8.43 19.12 35.35
CA LYS A 488 -8.54 19.84 36.65
C LYS A 488 -7.27 20.57 37.06
N GLY A 489 -6.44 20.90 36.06
CA GLY A 489 -5.24 21.72 36.22
C GLY A 489 -3.94 20.94 36.33
N THR A 490 -2.87 21.59 35.88
CA THR A 490 -1.50 21.11 35.86
C THR A 490 -0.61 22.05 36.68
N ARG A 491 0.68 21.73 36.79
CA ARG A 491 1.66 22.64 37.41
C ARG A 491 1.80 23.97 36.67
N THR A 492 1.46 24.02 35.38
CA THR A 492 1.67 25.20 34.53
C THR A 492 0.36 25.90 34.16
N ARG A 493 -0.80 25.21 34.28
CA ARG A 493 -2.11 25.73 33.89
C ARG A 493 -3.18 25.42 34.94
N SER A 494 -4.03 26.39 35.25
CA SER A 494 -5.27 26.12 35.98
C SER A 494 -6.27 25.37 35.07
N ALA A 495 -7.32 24.76 35.64
CA ALA A 495 -8.40 24.15 34.86
C ALA A 495 -9.04 25.14 33.86
N VAL A 496 -9.22 26.41 34.30
CA VAL A 496 -9.73 27.49 33.45
C VAL A 496 -8.77 27.80 32.30
N ASN A 497 -7.46 27.87 32.58
CA ASN A 497 -6.46 28.13 31.53
C ASN A 497 -6.41 27.02 30.48
N VAL A 498 -6.63 25.75 30.88
CA VAL A 498 -6.69 24.63 29.93
C VAL A 498 -7.91 24.78 29.01
N ALA A 499 -9.08 25.10 29.58
CA ALA A 499 -10.30 25.31 28.81
C ALA A 499 -10.20 26.53 27.87
N GLU A 500 -9.80 27.69 28.40
CA GLU A 500 -9.63 28.93 27.63
C GLU A 500 -8.62 28.75 26.48
N ALA A 501 -7.49 28.09 26.71
CA ALA A 501 -6.49 27.88 25.66
C ALA A 501 -7.03 27.06 24.48
N ILE A 502 -7.91 26.08 24.73
CA ILE A 502 -8.54 25.29 23.67
C ILE A 502 -9.69 26.06 23.01
N GLU A 503 -10.54 26.71 23.78
CA GLU A 503 -11.70 27.45 23.26
C GLU A 503 -11.31 28.70 22.46
N ASP A 504 -10.22 29.38 22.83
CA ASP A 504 -9.69 30.56 22.15
C ASP A 504 -9.29 30.28 20.68
N VAL A 505 -8.93 29.03 20.37
CA VAL A 505 -8.63 28.58 19.00
C VAL A 505 -9.80 27.84 18.34
N GLY A 506 -10.99 27.86 18.95
CA GLY A 506 -12.16 27.13 18.49
C GLY A 506 -12.02 25.61 18.57
N GLY A 507 -11.13 25.15 19.45
CA GLY A 507 -10.79 23.76 19.65
C GLY A 507 -11.84 22.99 20.46
N TYR A 508 -11.68 21.67 20.47
CA TYR A 508 -12.45 20.75 21.30
C TYR A 508 -11.50 19.78 21.98
N ILE A 509 -11.69 19.54 23.27
CA ILE A 509 -10.91 18.59 24.08
C ILE A 509 -11.85 17.64 24.81
N ASN A 510 -11.50 16.36 24.91
CA ASN A 510 -12.22 15.41 25.72
C ASN A 510 -11.34 14.19 26.09
N ALA A 511 -11.85 13.36 26.99
CA ALA A 511 -11.26 12.09 27.39
C ALA A 511 -12.33 11.00 27.47
N TYR A 512 -11.90 9.73 27.51
CA TYR A 512 -12.77 8.61 27.89
C TYR A 512 -11.95 7.43 28.42
N THR A 513 -12.58 6.62 29.26
CA THR A 513 -12.05 5.37 29.78
C THR A 513 -12.83 4.18 29.24
N SER A 514 -12.11 3.19 28.73
CA SER A 514 -12.62 1.87 28.37
C SER A 514 -12.09 0.82 29.33
N ARG A 515 -12.45 -0.45 29.10
CA ARG A 515 -11.89 -1.57 29.87
C ARG A 515 -10.39 -1.72 29.68
N GLU A 516 -9.83 -1.32 28.53
CA GLU A 516 -8.42 -1.59 28.21
C GLU A 516 -7.58 -0.34 27.97
N ALA A 517 -8.20 0.84 27.90
CA ALA A 517 -7.49 2.08 27.62
C ALA A 517 -8.13 3.30 28.29
N THR A 518 -7.31 4.32 28.53
CA THR A 518 -7.74 5.70 28.83
C THR A 518 -7.23 6.60 27.70
N ALA A 519 -8.11 7.38 27.10
CA ALA A 519 -7.80 8.19 25.92
C ALA A 519 -8.01 9.67 26.20
N TYR A 520 -7.08 10.50 25.73
CA TYR A 520 -7.13 11.96 25.82
C TYR A 520 -6.98 12.53 24.41
N TYR A 521 -7.93 13.31 23.93
CA TYR A 521 -7.95 13.72 22.53
C TYR A 521 -8.50 15.12 22.32
N LEU A 522 -8.11 15.69 21.19
CA LEU A 522 -8.36 17.06 20.78
C LEU A 522 -8.75 17.13 19.31
N ARG A 523 -9.50 18.18 18.95
CA ARG A 523 -9.70 18.61 17.57
C ARG A 523 -9.45 20.11 17.46
N LEU A 524 -8.52 20.48 16.58
CA LEU A 524 -8.03 21.85 16.40
C LEU A 524 -7.85 22.17 14.91
N LEU A 525 -7.41 23.39 14.59
CA LEU A 525 -6.92 23.74 13.25
C LEU A 525 -5.43 23.41 13.11
N ARG A 526 -4.98 23.22 11.86
CA ARG A 526 -3.59 22.89 11.49
C ARG A 526 -2.54 23.79 12.14
N GLN A 527 -2.81 25.09 12.21
CA GLN A 527 -1.90 26.08 12.78
C GLN A 527 -1.70 25.93 14.30
N ASP A 528 -2.64 25.28 14.99
CA ASP A 528 -2.69 25.14 16.45
C ASP A 528 -2.22 23.76 16.94
N VAL A 529 -1.66 22.93 16.05
CA VAL A 529 -1.16 21.57 16.40
C VAL A 529 -0.15 21.61 17.54
N ARG A 530 0.75 22.61 17.56
CA ARG A 530 1.72 22.82 18.64
C ARG A 530 1.06 22.99 20.01
N LEU A 531 0.00 23.79 20.06
CA LEU A 531 -0.78 24.02 21.28
C LEU A 531 -1.45 22.72 21.75
N GLY A 532 -2.01 21.94 20.81
CA GLY A 532 -2.63 20.65 21.12
C GLY A 532 -1.65 19.64 21.73
N VAL A 533 -0.46 19.49 21.14
CA VAL A 533 0.58 18.60 21.68
C VAL A 533 1.05 19.06 23.06
N ASP A 534 1.27 20.37 23.23
CA ASP A 534 1.69 20.96 24.51
C ASP A 534 0.66 20.72 25.62
N ILE A 535 -0.63 20.89 25.33
CA ILE A 535 -1.70 20.64 26.31
C ILE A 535 -1.83 19.16 26.67
N LEU A 536 -1.78 18.24 25.69
CA LEU A 536 -1.80 16.79 25.99
C LEU A 536 -0.60 16.37 26.83
N ALA A 537 0.59 16.84 26.47
CA ALA A 537 1.80 16.55 27.21
C ALA A 537 1.73 17.08 28.65
N ASP A 538 1.23 18.31 28.83
CA ASP A 538 1.10 18.93 30.14
C ASP A 538 0.08 18.22 31.03
N ILE A 539 -1.08 17.83 30.49
CA ILE A 539 -2.10 17.05 31.22
C ILE A 539 -1.54 15.70 31.66
N LEU A 540 -0.87 14.98 30.77
CA LEU A 540 -0.34 13.65 31.08
C LEU A 540 0.85 13.67 32.04
N ARG A 541 1.69 14.73 32.01
CA ARG A 541 2.94 14.78 32.79
C ARG A 541 2.83 15.58 34.08
N ASN A 542 2.01 16.63 34.10
CA ASN A 542 2.07 17.66 35.12
C ASN A 542 0.76 17.87 35.87
N SER A 543 -0.24 17.00 35.72
CA SER A 543 -1.47 17.04 36.52
C SER A 543 -1.16 17.06 38.02
N VAL A 544 -1.77 18.02 38.73
CA VAL A 544 -1.48 18.24 40.17
C VAL A 544 -2.38 17.42 41.08
N TYR A 545 -3.55 17.02 40.57
CA TYR A 545 -4.62 16.36 41.32
C TYR A 545 -4.95 17.14 42.61
N ASP A 546 -5.39 18.40 42.50
CA ASP A 546 -5.71 19.24 43.67
C ASP A 546 -6.75 18.52 44.55
N PRO A 547 -6.47 18.30 45.85
CA PRO A 547 -7.41 17.63 46.75
C PRO A 547 -8.82 18.22 46.73
N ARG A 548 -8.98 19.53 46.50
CA ARG A 548 -10.30 20.15 46.40
C ARG A 548 -11.05 19.71 45.14
N GLU A 549 -10.35 19.60 44.01
CA GLU A 549 -10.94 19.11 42.76
C GLU A 549 -11.26 17.61 42.87
N VAL A 550 -10.42 16.82 43.56
CA VAL A 550 -10.71 15.42 43.87
C VAL A 550 -12.02 15.29 44.66
N GLU A 551 -12.25 16.13 45.68
CA GLU A 551 -13.52 16.12 46.42
C GLU A 551 -14.73 16.49 45.55
N VAL A 552 -14.58 17.47 44.67
CA VAL A 552 -15.64 17.91 43.75
C VAL A 552 -15.98 16.80 42.76
N GLU A 553 -14.98 16.28 42.05
CA GLU A 553 -15.17 15.23 41.04
C GLU A 553 -15.65 13.93 41.66
N ARG A 554 -15.24 13.59 42.89
CA ARG A 554 -15.81 12.44 43.61
C ARG A 554 -17.32 12.56 43.75
N GLY A 555 -17.82 13.75 44.09
CA GLY A 555 -19.25 14.01 44.18
C GLY A 555 -19.97 13.80 42.85
N VAL A 556 -19.36 14.27 41.75
CA VAL A 556 -19.87 14.09 40.37
C VAL A 556 -19.91 12.62 39.99
N ILE A 557 -18.81 11.88 40.20
CA ILE A 557 -18.71 10.45 39.85
C ILE A 557 -19.70 9.61 40.68
N LEU A 558 -19.89 9.92 41.97
CA LEU A 558 -20.89 9.22 42.80
C LEU A 558 -22.32 9.47 42.31
N GLN A 559 -22.61 10.66 41.78
CA GLN A 559 -23.90 10.95 41.14
C GLN A 559 -24.05 10.21 39.81
N GLU A 560 -22.99 10.13 39.00
CA GLU A 560 -22.98 9.35 37.75
C GLU A 560 -23.22 7.86 38.01
N ILE A 561 -22.57 7.27 39.02
CA ILE A 561 -22.84 5.90 39.46
C ILE A 561 -24.31 5.73 39.85
N GLY A 562 -24.87 6.68 40.60
CA GLY A 562 -26.29 6.68 40.94
C GLY A 562 -27.19 6.74 39.71
N GLN A 563 -26.87 7.62 38.75
CA GLN A 563 -27.61 7.78 37.50
C GLN A 563 -27.58 6.49 36.66
N THR A 564 -26.42 5.85 36.51
CA THR A 564 -26.32 4.56 35.81
C THR A 564 -27.13 3.49 36.53
N LEU A 565 -27.06 3.40 37.87
CA LEU A 565 -27.88 2.46 38.64
C LEU A 565 -29.39 2.68 38.47
N ASP A 566 -29.81 3.92 38.23
CA ASP A 566 -31.19 4.31 37.96
C ASP A 566 -31.60 4.16 36.49
N THR A 567 -30.65 3.91 35.57
CA THR A 567 -30.85 3.78 34.12
C THR A 567 -30.74 2.30 33.68
N PRO A 568 -31.86 1.55 33.59
CA PRO A 568 -31.84 0.10 33.44
C PRO A 568 -31.19 -0.41 32.16
N ASP A 569 -31.31 0.35 31.08
CA ASP A 569 -30.73 0.08 29.76
C ASP A 569 -29.24 0.40 29.67
N ASP A 570 -28.64 1.05 30.68
CA ASP A 570 -27.20 1.25 30.82
C ASP A 570 -26.59 0.19 31.76
N ILE A 571 -27.08 0.10 33.00
CA ILE A 571 -26.53 -0.80 34.04
C ILE A 571 -26.59 -2.29 33.66
N ILE A 572 -27.56 -2.70 32.84
CA ILE A 572 -27.69 -4.11 32.44
C ILE A 572 -26.46 -4.62 31.68
N PHE A 573 -25.75 -3.76 30.95
CA PHE A 573 -24.53 -4.16 30.25
C PHE A 573 -23.34 -4.37 31.19
N ASP A 574 -23.26 -3.60 32.28
CA ASP A 574 -22.27 -3.82 33.33
C ASP A 574 -22.54 -5.15 34.07
N TRP A 575 -23.80 -5.44 34.37
CA TRP A 575 -24.20 -6.74 34.93
C TRP A 575 -23.95 -7.92 33.99
N LEU A 576 -24.20 -7.73 32.69
CA LEU A 576 -23.90 -8.73 31.68
C LEU A 576 -22.40 -9.01 31.61
N GLN A 577 -21.57 -7.96 31.63
CA GLN A 577 -20.13 -8.09 31.63
C GLN A 577 -19.61 -8.80 32.89
N GLU A 578 -20.09 -8.41 34.07
CA GLU A 578 -19.71 -9.05 35.34
C GLU A 578 -20.10 -10.54 35.35
N THR A 579 -21.25 -10.88 34.79
CA THR A 579 -21.72 -12.26 34.67
C THR A 579 -20.90 -13.07 33.66
N ALA A 580 -20.46 -12.44 32.58
CA ALA A 580 -19.63 -13.07 31.54
C ALA A 580 -18.17 -13.28 31.99
N TYR A 581 -17.64 -12.40 32.85
CA TYR A 581 -16.26 -12.48 33.36
C TYR A 581 -16.22 -12.37 34.89
N PRO A 582 -16.84 -13.32 35.61
CA PRO A 582 -16.96 -13.24 37.06
C PRO A 582 -15.60 -13.25 37.73
N GLN A 583 -15.43 -12.39 38.74
CA GLN A 583 -14.20 -12.25 39.55
C GLN A 583 -12.93 -11.84 38.76
N GLN A 584 -13.06 -11.47 37.49
CA GLN A 584 -11.94 -11.00 36.65
C GLN A 584 -11.96 -9.48 36.53
N SER A 585 -10.80 -8.85 36.30
CA SER A 585 -10.73 -7.39 36.10
C SER A 585 -11.56 -6.91 34.90
N LEU A 586 -11.59 -7.69 33.80
CA LEU A 586 -12.41 -7.41 32.62
C LEU A 586 -13.92 -7.42 32.91
N GLY A 587 -14.36 -8.11 33.96
CA GLY A 587 -15.77 -8.17 34.39
C GLY A 587 -16.23 -6.97 35.20
N ARG A 588 -15.31 -6.16 35.74
CA ARG A 588 -15.65 -5.09 36.68
C ARG A 588 -16.22 -3.87 35.95
N SER A 589 -17.06 -3.10 36.66
CA SER A 589 -17.58 -1.83 36.17
C SER A 589 -16.46 -0.81 36.00
N ILE A 590 -16.51 -0.03 34.93
CA ILE A 590 -15.58 1.08 34.66
C ILE A 590 -15.74 2.20 35.69
N LEU A 591 -16.96 2.47 36.15
CA LEU A 591 -17.22 3.51 37.15
C LEU A 591 -16.72 3.09 38.55
N GLY A 592 -16.68 1.78 38.79
CA GLY A 592 -16.31 1.17 40.05
C GLY A 592 -17.40 1.26 41.14
N PRO A 593 -17.23 0.51 42.25
CA PRO A 593 -18.15 0.56 43.38
C PRO A 593 -18.11 1.90 44.10
N SER A 594 -19.26 2.41 44.53
CA SER A 594 -19.35 3.66 45.29
C SER A 594 -18.47 3.67 46.54
N ASP A 595 -18.31 2.53 47.22
CA ASP A 595 -17.45 2.40 48.41
C ASP A 595 -15.96 2.60 48.10
N ASN A 596 -15.50 2.19 46.91
CA ASN A 596 -14.12 2.42 46.47
C ASN A 596 -13.95 3.90 46.11
N VAL A 597 -14.83 4.42 45.25
CA VAL A 597 -14.79 5.83 44.80
C VAL A 597 -14.86 6.80 45.97
N ALA A 598 -15.69 6.50 46.98
CA ALA A 598 -15.81 7.26 48.22
C ALA A 598 -14.49 7.39 49.01
N ARG A 599 -13.55 6.46 48.82
CA ARG A 599 -12.29 6.36 49.57
C ARG A 599 -11.07 6.87 48.82
N PHE A 600 -11.14 6.96 47.48
CA PHE A 600 -10.00 7.39 46.69
C PHE A 600 -9.52 8.78 47.09
N ASP A 601 -8.21 8.89 47.26
CA ASP A 601 -7.52 10.14 47.48
C ASP A 601 -6.51 10.45 46.37
N ARG A 602 -5.81 11.57 46.54
CA ARG A 602 -4.82 12.06 45.59
C ARG A 602 -3.66 11.07 45.39
N ASP A 603 -3.22 10.39 46.44
CA ASP A 603 -2.06 9.53 46.39
C ASP A 603 -2.38 8.22 45.66
N ASP A 604 -3.63 7.74 45.77
CA ASP A 604 -4.13 6.61 44.96
C ASP A 604 -4.04 6.91 43.45
N LEU A 605 -4.49 8.09 43.02
CA LEU A 605 -4.45 8.53 41.61
C LEU A 605 -3.01 8.59 41.09
N ILE A 606 -2.10 9.16 41.89
CA ILE A 606 -0.67 9.25 41.56
C ILE A 606 -0.06 7.86 41.47
N GLN A 607 -0.40 6.97 42.40
CA GLN A 607 0.08 5.59 42.39
C GLN A 607 -0.33 4.86 41.11
N PHE A 608 -1.59 4.98 40.68
CA PHE A 608 -2.05 4.37 39.45
C PHE A 608 -1.30 4.90 38.22
N VAL A 609 -1.17 6.23 38.10
CA VAL A 609 -0.41 6.86 37.00
C VAL A 609 1.04 6.37 36.99
N SER A 610 1.72 6.40 38.15
CA SER A 610 3.10 5.95 38.28
C SER A 610 3.34 4.46 38.02
N SER A 611 2.27 3.65 37.99
CA SER A 611 2.33 2.21 37.72
C SER A 611 2.00 1.88 36.27
N HIS A 612 1.11 2.66 35.63
CA HIS A 612 0.51 2.30 34.36
C HIS A 612 0.89 3.21 33.19
N TYR A 613 1.18 4.49 33.43
CA TYR A 613 1.42 5.50 32.39
C TYR A 613 2.88 5.48 31.92
N SER A 614 3.25 4.38 31.25
CA SER A 614 4.58 4.16 30.68
C SER A 614 4.59 4.46 29.18
N PRO A 615 5.66 5.06 28.62
CA PRO A 615 5.72 5.40 27.19
C PRO A 615 5.53 4.19 26.25
N ASP A 616 6.08 3.02 26.58
CA ASP A 616 5.91 1.76 25.83
C ASP A 616 4.47 1.23 25.81
N ARG A 617 3.58 1.83 26.60
CA ARG A 617 2.14 1.54 26.66
C ARG A 617 1.28 2.74 26.21
N MET A 618 1.87 3.68 25.48
CA MET A 618 1.18 4.86 24.96
C MET A 618 1.28 4.94 23.44
N VAL A 619 0.16 5.32 22.83
CA VAL A 619 0.10 5.64 21.40
C VAL A 619 -0.41 7.06 21.23
N PHE A 620 0.40 7.91 20.61
CA PHE A 620 -0.09 9.15 20.03
C PHE A 620 -0.63 8.88 18.62
N ALA A 621 -1.86 9.28 18.35
CA ALA A 621 -2.45 9.19 17.02
C ALA A 621 -2.93 10.56 16.53
N ALA A 622 -2.63 10.88 15.27
CA ALA A 622 -3.15 12.09 14.61
C ALA A 622 -3.60 11.85 13.17
N ALA A 623 -4.58 12.64 12.73
CA ALA A 623 -5.02 12.70 11.34
C ALA A 623 -5.52 14.09 10.97
N GLY A 624 -5.34 14.50 9.71
CA GLY A 624 -5.86 15.78 9.19
C GLY A 624 -4.78 16.61 8.50
N GLY A 625 -4.90 17.93 8.60
CA GLY A 625 -3.90 18.89 8.11
C GLY A 625 -2.63 18.91 8.97
N ILE A 626 -1.86 17.83 8.98
CA ILE A 626 -0.65 17.70 9.80
C ILE A 626 0.65 17.73 8.99
N ASP A 627 1.74 18.10 9.63
CA ASP A 627 3.08 17.82 9.14
C ASP A 627 3.71 16.72 10.00
N HIS A 628 4.16 15.65 9.35
CA HIS A 628 4.65 14.47 10.06
C HIS A 628 5.97 14.74 10.80
N GLU A 629 6.89 15.47 10.17
CA GLU A 629 8.21 15.76 10.74
C GLU A 629 8.07 16.73 11.92
N GLU A 630 7.20 17.74 11.77
CA GLU A 630 6.88 18.66 12.87
C GLU A 630 6.29 17.93 14.08
N LEU A 631 5.29 17.07 13.86
CA LEU A 631 4.68 16.29 14.94
C LEU A 631 5.68 15.33 15.60
N PHE A 632 6.51 14.65 14.80
CA PHE A 632 7.54 13.77 15.32
C PHE A 632 8.51 14.51 16.25
N GLN A 633 8.96 15.71 15.86
CA GLN A 633 9.85 16.52 16.68
C GLN A 633 9.16 16.96 17.98
N LEU A 634 7.94 17.49 17.89
CA LEU A 634 7.15 17.92 19.06
C LEU A 634 6.94 16.79 20.06
N LEU A 635 6.62 15.58 19.57
CA LEU A 635 6.36 14.42 20.42
C LEU A 635 7.65 13.82 20.97
N SER A 636 8.74 13.86 20.21
CA SER A 636 10.06 13.47 20.71
C SER A 636 10.50 14.36 21.87
N ASP A 637 10.29 15.67 21.75
CA ASP A 637 10.61 16.64 22.81
C ASP A 637 9.67 16.48 24.01
N ALA A 638 8.38 16.20 23.77
CA ALA A 638 7.37 16.12 24.82
C ALA A 638 7.32 14.78 25.58
N PHE A 639 7.69 13.66 24.95
CA PHE A 639 7.54 12.32 25.53
C PHE A 639 8.84 11.48 25.51
N GLY A 640 9.89 11.90 24.80
CA GLY A 640 11.10 11.10 24.62
C GLY A 640 11.94 10.89 25.88
N ASP A 641 11.75 11.71 26.92
CA ASP A 641 12.44 11.62 28.21
C ASP A 641 11.67 10.81 29.26
N LEU A 642 10.46 10.33 28.94
CA LEU A 642 9.67 9.55 29.90
C LEU A 642 10.36 8.22 30.26
N PRO A 643 10.43 7.87 31.56
CA PRO A 643 11.00 6.61 31.99
C PRO A 643 10.05 5.44 31.70
N ILE A 644 10.62 4.30 31.30
CA ILE A 644 9.88 3.05 31.16
C ILE A 644 9.57 2.51 32.56
N ILE A 645 8.29 2.25 32.82
CA ILE A 645 7.77 1.68 34.06
C ILE A 645 7.57 0.17 33.84
N PRO A 646 8.25 -0.70 34.61
CA PRO A 646 8.08 -2.14 34.51
C PRO A 646 6.60 -2.54 34.58
N ALA A 647 6.18 -3.43 33.69
CA ALA A 647 4.81 -3.93 33.71
C ALA A 647 4.56 -4.72 35.01
N ASN A 648 3.43 -4.42 35.65
CA ASN A 648 2.89 -5.27 36.72
C ASN A 648 2.39 -6.59 36.10
N GLN A 649 2.36 -7.67 36.89
CA GLN A 649 1.70 -8.91 36.46
C GLN A 649 0.23 -8.60 36.13
N THR A 650 -0.19 -8.93 34.91
CA THR A 650 -1.60 -8.90 34.54
C THR A 650 -2.28 -10.16 35.09
N ASP A 651 -3.55 -10.02 35.48
CA ASP A 651 -4.46 -11.17 35.47
C ASP A 651 -4.38 -11.73 34.04
N GLY A 652 -4.16 -13.04 33.87
CA GLY A 652 -3.89 -13.66 32.56
C GLY A 652 -5.03 -13.49 31.54
N ASP A 653 -5.05 -14.34 30.52
CA ASP A 653 -6.08 -14.27 29.48
C ASP A 653 -7.48 -14.35 30.09
N ALA A 654 -8.38 -13.47 29.65
CA ALA A 654 -9.74 -13.39 30.16
C ALA A 654 -10.55 -14.62 29.74
N GLN A 655 -11.32 -15.18 30.67
CA GLN A 655 -12.11 -16.39 30.46
C GLN A 655 -13.59 -16.05 30.48
N PHE A 656 -14.29 -16.32 29.37
CA PHE A 656 -15.74 -16.18 29.34
C PHE A 656 -16.40 -17.31 30.13
N HIS A 657 -17.42 -16.97 30.93
CA HIS A 657 -18.21 -17.92 31.69
C HIS A 657 -19.71 -17.78 31.36
N SER A 658 -20.40 -18.92 31.31
CA SER A 658 -21.86 -18.93 31.28
C SER A 658 -22.43 -18.59 32.65
N GLY A 659 -23.44 -17.74 32.71
CA GLY A 659 -24.17 -17.40 33.92
C GLY A 659 -25.52 -16.77 33.63
N GLU A 660 -26.33 -16.61 34.68
CA GLU A 660 -27.61 -15.88 34.64
C GLU A 660 -27.65 -14.95 35.85
N LEU A 661 -28.06 -13.70 35.61
CA LEU A 661 -28.37 -12.74 36.66
C LEU A 661 -29.74 -12.11 36.38
N ARG A 662 -30.58 -12.05 37.43
CA ARG A 662 -31.87 -11.37 37.40
C ARG A 662 -31.96 -10.36 38.52
N ARG A 663 -32.43 -9.15 38.21
CA ARG A 663 -32.71 -8.08 39.18
C ARG A 663 -34.17 -7.65 39.04
N GLU A 664 -34.94 -7.80 40.11
CA GLU A 664 -36.30 -7.28 40.17
C GLU A 664 -36.25 -5.79 40.56
N LYS A 665 -36.75 -4.93 39.68
CA LYS A 665 -36.87 -3.48 39.88
C LYS A 665 -38.25 -3.03 39.39
N GLU A 666 -38.82 -2.00 40.00
CA GLU A 666 -40.04 -1.35 39.50
C GLU A 666 -39.69 -0.47 38.29
N LEU A 667 -39.91 -0.99 37.08
CA LEU A 667 -39.57 -0.34 35.81
C LEU A 667 -40.78 -0.34 34.85
N GLU A 668 -40.78 0.55 33.86
CA GLU A 668 -41.79 0.55 32.78
C GLU A 668 -41.63 -0.64 31.82
N GLN A 669 -40.39 -1.12 31.65
CA GLN A 669 -40.03 -2.21 30.75
C GLN A 669 -39.09 -3.21 31.44
N ALA A 670 -39.16 -4.47 31.02
CA ALA A 670 -38.16 -5.47 31.29
C ALA A 670 -37.02 -5.33 30.28
N HIS A 671 -35.78 -5.27 30.78
CA HIS A 671 -34.58 -5.23 29.95
C HIS A 671 -33.95 -6.62 29.93
N PHE A 672 -33.69 -7.11 28.72
CA PHE A 672 -33.13 -8.44 28.47
C PHE A 672 -31.81 -8.30 27.73
N THR A 673 -30.77 -8.93 28.24
CA THR A 673 -29.48 -9.06 27.57
C THR A 673 -29.00 -10.49 27.53
N LEU A 674 -28.37 -10.88 26.42
CA LEU A 674 -27.71 -12.16 26.23
C LEU A 674 -26.30 -11.90 25.67
N ALA A 675 -25.30 -12.61 26.18
CA ALA A 675 -23.96 -12.62 25.63
C ALA A 675 -23.54 -14.05 25.26
N LEU A 676 -22.86 -14.17 24.13
CA LEU A 676 -22.11 -15.36 23.73
C LEU A 676 -20.63 -14.97 23.63
N GLU A 677 -19.74 -15.91 23.96
CA GLU A 677 -18.31 -15.71 23.71
C GLU A 677 -18.07 -15.41 22.23
N GLY A 678 -17.21 -14.43 21.97
CA GLY A 678 -16.85 -13.98 20.63
C GLY A 678 -15.33 -13.90 20.45
N PRO A 679 -14.88 -13.77 19.20
CA PRO A 679 -13.46 -13.62 18.86
C PRO A 679 -12.86 -12.33 19.42
N SER A 680 -11.55 -12.36 19.68
CA SER A 680 -10.76 -11.16 20.05
C SER A 680 -10.48 -10.26 18.85
N TYR A 681 -9.99 -9.05 19.08
CA TYR A 681 -9.57 -8.14 17.99
C TYR A 681 -8.38 -8.66 17.17
N ARG A 682 -7.66 -9.64 17.69
CA ARG A 682 -6.50 -10.26 17.03
C ARG A 682 -6.85 -11.53 16.26
N ASP A 683 -8.11 -11.95 16.33
CA ASP A 683 -8.60 -13.14 15.65
C ASP A 683 -9.22 -12.77 14.29
N ASP A 684 -8.94 -13.55 13.25
CA ASP A 684 -9.48 -13.33 11.91
C ASP A 684 -11.01 -13.47 11.89
N ASP A 685 -11.59 -14.24 12.82
CA ASP A 685 -13.03 -14.46 12.93
C ASP A 685 -13.81 -13.22 13.42
N ILE A 686 -13.13 -12.14 13.85
CA ILE A 686 -13.80 -10.90 14.28
C ILE A 686 -14.70 -10.31 13.20
N TYR A 687 -14.27 -10.36 11.94
CA TYR A 687 -15.07 -9.88 10.82
C TYR A 687 -16.31 -10.74 10.58
N THR A 688 -16.16 -12.06 10.77
CA THR A 688 -17.28 -13.01 10.70
C THR A 688 -18.32 -12.69 11.78
N ALA A 689 -17.87 -12.46 13.03
CA ALA A 689 -18.75 -12.09 14.14
C ALA A 689 -19.46 -10.75 13.91
N GLN A 690 -18.76 -9.74 13.39
CA GLN A 690 -19.34 -8.44 13.06
C GLN A 690 -20.40 -8.56 11.96
N ILE A 691 -20.11 -9.23 10.85
CA ILE A 691 -21.07 -9.46 9.77
C ILE A 691 -22.29 -10.25 10.28
N TYR A 692 -22.06 -11.28 11.09
CA TYR A 692 -23.13 -12.06 11.72
C TYR A 692 -24.04 -11.19 12.59
N SER A 693 -23.46 -10.39 13.49
CA SER A 693 -24.21 -9.49 14.37
C SER A 693 -25.02 -8.45 13.59
N ILE A 694 -24.49 -7.93 12.48
CA ILE A 694 -25.20 -6.97 11.61
C ILE A 694 -26.39 -7.66 10.91
N ALA A 695 -26.18 -8.85 10.34
CA ALA A 695 -27.25 -9.60 9.68
C ALA A 695 -28.36 -10.02 10.68
N LEU A 696 -27.97 -10.33 11.91
CA LEU A 696 -28.87 -10.76 12.97
C LEU A 696 -29.65 -9.57 13.58
N GLY A 697 -28.97 -8.49 13.96
CA GLY A 697 -29.52 -7.41 14.77
C GLY A 697 -29.04 -5.99 14.44
N GLY A 698 -28.32 -5.76 13.33
CA GLY A 698 -27.68 -4.48 13.03
C GLY A 698 -28.57 -3.37 12.44
N GLY A 699 -29.87 -3.62 12.24
CA GLY A 699 -30.78 -2.59 11.74
C GLY A 699 -32.17 -3.13 11.41
N MET A 700 -33.04 -2.27 10.88
CA MET A 700 -34.47 -2.60 10.68
C MET A 700 -34.72 -3.81 9.77
N SER A 701 -33.76 -4.15 8.90
CA SER A 701 -33.88 -5.26 7.97
C SER A 701 -33.30 -6.58 8.48
N SER A 702 -32.75 -6.58 9.71
CA SER A 702 -32.12 -7.74 10.33
C SER A 702 -33.15 -8.73 10.86
N ARG A 703 -32.74 -9.97 11.11
CA ARG A 703 -33.66 -11.05 11.52
C ARG A 703 -34.38 -10.76 12.83
N LEU A 704 -33.65 -10.39 13.87
CA LEU A 704 -34.24 -10.10 15.18
C LEU A 704 -35.22 -8.93 15.09
N PHE A 705 -34.88 -7.88 14.35
CA PHE A 705 -35.80 -6.78 14.13
C PHE A 705 -37.07 -7.23 13.42
N GLN A 706 -36.95 -7.99 12.33
CA GLN A 706 -38.10 -8.44 11.55
C GLN A 706 -38.97 -9.46 12.30
N GLU A 707 -38.38 -10.46 12.95
CA GLU A 707 -39.12 -11.55 13.58
C GLU A 707 -39.67 -11.17 14.96
N VAL A 708 -38.89 -10.45 15.78
CA VAL A 708 -39.28 -10.13 17.16
C VAL A 708 -40.06 -8.82 17.23
N ARG A 709 -39.58 -7.76 16.56
CA ARG A 709 -40.22 -6.44 16.62
C ARG A 709 -41.31 -6.27 15.55
N GLU A 710 -41.00 -6.42 14.27
CA GLU A 710 -41.93 -6.07 13.19
C GLU A 710 -43.12 -7.05 13.08
N LYS A 711 -42.83 -8.36 13.04
CA LYS A 711 -43.89 -9.38 12.84
C LYS A 711 -44.72 -9.66 14.09
N ARG A 712 -44.13 -9.53 15.28
CA ARG A 712 -44.74 -9.97 16.54
C ARG A 712 -44.95 -8.86 17.57
N GLY A 713 -44.32 -7.69 17.41
CA GLY A 713 -44.49 -6.57 18.33
C GLY A 713 -44.06 -6.88 19.77
N LEU A 714 -43.06 -7.76 19.96
CA LEU A 714 -42.67 -8.21 21.30
C LEU A 714 -41.73 -7.23 22.02
N CYS A 715 -41.09 -6.30 21.32
CA CYS A 715 -40.19 -5.33 21.93
C CYS A 715 -40.23 -4.01 21.17
N TYR A 716 -39.82 -2.94 21.86
CA TYR A 716 -39.61 -1.65 21.22
C TYR A 716 -38.23 -1.57 20.55
N THR A 717 -37.21 -2.04 21.25
CA THR A 717 -35.82 -2.08 20.79
C THR A 717 -35.31 -3.50 20.86
N ILE A 718 -34.63 -3.95 19.80
CA ILE A 718 -33.81 -5.16 19.79
C ILE A 718 -32.63 -4.96 18.84
N PHE A 719 -31.43 -5.29 19.26
CA PHE A 719 -30.24 -5.25 18.43
C PHE A 719 -29.23 -6.32 18.82
N ALA A 720 -28.26 -6.56 17.94
CA ALA A 720 -27.10 -7.40 18.20
C ALA A 720 -25.82 -6.66 17.82
N GLN A 721 -24.76 -6.89 18.58
CA GLN A 721 -23.44 -6.33 18.32
C GLN A 721 -22.34 -7.33 18.67
N ALA A 722 -21.23 -7.27 17.94
CA ALA A 722 -20.01 -8.00 18.27
C ALA A 722 -18.98 -7.01 18.83
N GLY A 723 -18.71 -7.11 20.13
CA GLY A 723 -17.63 -6.39 20.81
C GLY A 723 -16.43 -7.30 21.01
N ALA A 724 -15.23 -6.74 20.96
CA ALA A 724 -14.00 -7.49 21.20
C ALA A 724 -13.06 -6.73 22.14
N TYR A 725 -12.09 -7.45 22.67
CA TYR A 725 -11.01 -7.00 23.54
C TYR A 725 -9.68 -7.59 23.00
N SER A 726 -8.57 -7.33 23.68
CA SER A 726 -7.23 -7.80 23.23
C SER A 726 -7.10 -9.31 23.06
N ASP A 727 -7.80 -10.09 23.88
CA ASP A 727 -7.65 -11.55 24.02
C ASP A 727 -8.98 -12.33 24.08
N THR A 728 -10.12 -11.64 24.11
CA THR A 728 -11.46 -12.22 24.16
C THR A 728 -12.48 -11.30 23.49
N GLY A 729 -13.74 -11.71 23.42
CA GLY A 729 -14.83 -10.88 22.88
C GLY A 729 -16.21 -11.41 23.28
N MET A 730 -17.24 -10.65 22.93
CA MET A 730 -18.63 -11.06 23.14
C MET A 730 -19.55 -10.61 22.00
N THR A 731 -20.47 -11.48 21.62
CA THR A 731 -21.65 -11.09 20.84
C THR A 731 -22.80 -10.84 21.80
N THR A 732 -23.25 -9.59 21.86
CA THR A 732 -24.30 -9.13 22.77
C THR A 732 -25.60 -8.90 22.02
N ILE A 733 -26.70 -9.34 22.61
CA ILE A 733 -28.07 -9.04 22.18
C ILE A 733 -28.75 -8.29 23.32
N TYR A 734 -29.44 -7.21 22.99
CA TYR A 734 -30.25 -6.44 23.92
C TYR A 734 -31.68 -6.31 23.40
N ALA A 735 -32.66 -6.38 24.31
CA ALA A 735 -34.04 -6.01 24.01
C ALA A 735 -34.75 -5.35 25.21
N GLY A 736 -35.62 -4.38 24.92
CA GLY A 736 -36.57 -3.78 25.87
C GLY A 736 -38.00 -4.23 25.58
N THR A 737 -38.65 -4.89 26.54
CA THR A 737 -39.96 -5.54 26.38
C THR A 737 -40.83 -5.41 27.64
N SER A 738 -42.05 -5.95 27.64
CA SER A 738 -42.87 -6.09 28.84
C SER A 738 -42.57 -7.40 29.56
N ASP A 739 -42.79 -7.43 30.88
CA ASP A 739 -42.60 -8.64 31.71
C ASP A 739 -43.35 -9.87 31.16
N ALA A 740 -44.61 -9.68 30.73
CA ALA A 740 -45.43 -10.75 30.17
C ALA A 740 -44.88 -11.35 28.85
N GLN A 741 -44.04 -10.59 28.12
CA GLN A 741 -43.54 -10.97 26.80
C GLN A 741 -42.10 -11.51 26.83
N ILE A 742 -41.37 -11.38 27.95
CA ILE A 742 -39.94 -11.73 28.01
C ILE A 742 -39.67 -13.20 27.67
N GLY A 743 -40.53 -14.12 28.12
CA GLY A 743 -40.38 -15.55 27.85
C GLY A 743 -40.52 -15.89 26.37
N GLU A 744 -41.49 -15.27 25.68
CA GLU A 744 -41.67 -15.45 24.24
C GLU A 744 -40.52 -14.81 23.45
N LEU A 745 -40.11 -13.60 23.83
CA LEU A 745 -38.98 -12.89 23.23
C LEU A 745 -37.68 -13.68 23.32
N ALA A 746 -37.37 -14.23 24.50
CA ALA A 746 -36.15 -15.00 24.72
C ALA A 746 -36.13 -16.27 23.85
N ASN A 747 -37.25 -17.02 23.81
CA ASN A 747 -37.34 -18.22 22.98
C ASN A 747 -37.14 -17.91 21.49
N ILE A 748 -37.80 -16.88 20.97
CA ILE A 748 -37.66 -16.50 19.55
C ILE A 748 -36.24 -16.01 19.27
N THR A 749 -35.63 -15.24 20.17
CA THR A 749 -34.24 -14.77 20.02
C THR A 749 -33.28 -15.96 19.89
N ILE A 750 -33.43 -16.97 20.75
CA ILE A 750 -32.61 -18.20 20.69
C ILE A 750 -32.90 -19.02 19.42
N ASP A 751 -34.16 -19.11 19.01
CA ASP A 751 -34.53 -19.81 17.77
C ASP A 751 -33.95 -19.10 16.55
N GLU A 752 -33.98 -17.76 16.51
CA GLU A 752 -33.36 -16.98 15.43
C GLU A 752 -31.85 -17.13 15.39
N LEU A 753 -31.18 -17.15 16.54
CA LEU A 753 -29.74 -17.42 16.61
C LEU A 753 -29.39 -18.77 15.98
N LYS A 754 -30.12 -19.83 16.38
CA LYS A 754 -29.94 -21.18 15.83
C LYS A 754 -30.21 -21.22 14.34
N ARG A 755 -31.32 -20.63 13.88
CA ARG A 755 -31.66 -20.59 12.45
C ARG A 755 -30.63 -19.79 11.66
N ALA A 756 -30.13 -18.68 12.18
CA ALA A 756 -29.15 -17.83 11.49
C ALA A 756 -27.84 -18.57 11.21
N ALA A 757 -27.44 -19.52 12.06
CA ALA A 757 -26.24 -20.34 11.82
C ALA A 757 -26.32 -21.13 10.50
N ASP A 758 -27.50 -21.62 10.13
CA ASP A 758 -27.68 -22.51 8.97
C ASP A 758 -28.34 -21.84 7.75
N THR A 759 -29.12 -20.78 7.97
CA THR A 759 -30.08 -20.29 6.97
C THR A 759 -29.88 -18.85 6.52
N LEU A 760 -28.82 -18.16 6.97
CA LEU A 760 -28.49 -16.83 6.46
C LEU A 760 -28.31 -16.88 4.94
N SER A 761 -29.13 -16.11 4.23
CA SER A 761 -29.08 -16.03 2.78
C SER A 761 -27.93 -15.15 2.32
N GLN A 762 -27.45 -15.38 1.10
CA GLN A 762 -26.40 -14.54 0.51
C GLN A 762 -26.80 -13.06 0.47
N ALA A 763 -28.08 -12.76 0.23
CA ALA A 763 -28.59 -11.39 0.20
C ALA A 763 -28.54 -10.69 1.58
N GLU A 764 -28.74 -11.42 2.67
CA GLU A 764 -28.58 -10.89 4.03
C GLU A 764 -27.11 -10.61 4.33
N LEU A 765 -26.21 -11.54 3.96
CA LEU A 765 -24.77 -11.37 4.14
C LEU A 765 -24.21 -10.22 3.32
N ASP A 766 -24.62 -10.09 2.06
CA ASP A 766 -24.17 -8.99 1.19
C ASP A 766 -24.64 -7.64 1.70
N ARG A 767 -25.86 -7.57 2.27
CA ARG A 767 -26.35 -6.35 2.92
C ARG A 767 -25.52 -6.00 4.16
N ALA A 768 -25.23 -6.99 5.01
CA ALA A 768 -24.40 -6.79 6.20
C ALA A 768 -22.98 -6.32 5.82
N ARG A 769 -22.35 -6.94 4.82
CA ARG A 769 -21.06 -6.52 4.26
C ARG A 769 -21.13 -5.11 3.69
N ALA A 770 -22.20 -4.77 2.97
CA ALA A 770 -22.37 -3.43 2.41
C ALA A 770 -22.51 -2.37 3.51
N GLN A 771 -23.27 -2.64 4.58
CA GLN A 771 -23.40 -1.75 5.73
C GLN A 771 -22.06 -1.56 6.44
N MET A 772 -21.34 -2.64 6.72
CA MET A 772 -20.03 -2.59 7.34
C MET A 772 -19.02 -1.82 6.49
N LYS A 773 -18.96 -2.11 5.18
CA LYS A 773 -18.09 -1.40 4.23
C LYS A 773 -18.44 0.08 4.13
N ALA A 774 -19.73 0.42 4.03
CA ALA A 774 -20.17 1.81 3.97
C ALA A 774 -19.82 2.56 5.26
N GLY A 775 -20.08 1.96 6.43
CA GLY A 775 -19.73 2.53 7.72
C GLY A 775 -18.24 2.78 7.88
N LEU A 776 -17.39 1.83 7.45
CA LEU A 776 -15.94 2.00 7.43
C LEU A 776 -15.52 3.15 6.49
N LEU A 777 -15.95 3.12 5.23
CA LEU A 777 -15.52 4.09 4.22
C LEU A 777 -15.99 5.52 4.54
N MET A 778 -17.25 5.69 4.93
CA MET A 778 -17.79 6.97 5.39
C MET A 778 -17.09 7.42 6.68
N GLY A 779 -16.81 6.47 7.58
CA GLY A 779 -16.03 6.74 8.78
C GLY A 779 -14.65 7.32 8.48
N LEU A 780 -13.98 6.82 7.45
CA LEU A 780 -12.70 7.34 6.97
C LEU A 780 -12.78 8.76 6.39
N GLU A 781 -13.94 9.37 6.18
CA GLU A 781 -13.99 10.79 5.77
C GLU A 781 -13.64 11.73 6.94
N SER A 782 -13.76 11.25 8.19
CA SER A 782 -13.50 12.02 9.41
C SER A 782 -12.06 11.84 9.92
N ALA A 783 -11.36 12.95 10.09
CA ALA A 783 -10.04 12.97 10.75
C ALA A 783 -10.09 12.34 12.16
N SER A 784 -11.16 12.60 12.92
CA SER A 784 -11.34 12.03 14.27
C SER A 784 -11.42 10.51 14.22
N ASN A 785 -12.22 9.95 13.32
CA ASN A 785 -12.33 8.49 13.16
C ASN A 785 -11.00 7.88 12.70
N ARG A 786 -10.29 8.52 11.77
CA ARG A 786 -8.97 8.06 11.34
C ARG A 786 -7.93 8.11 12.45
N ALA A 787 -7.99 9.08 13.36
CA ALA A 787 -7.11 9.12 14.53
C ALA A 787 -7.47 8.01 15.53
N LEU A 788 -8.76 7.81 15.81
CA LEU A 788 -9.29 6.80 16.74
C LEU A 788 -8.98 5.35 16.31
N LEU A 789 -8.97 5.05 15.01
CA LEU A 789 -8.72 3.70 14.51
C LEU A 789 -7.25 3.26 14.60
N LYS A 790 -6.31 4.22 14.62
CA LYS A 790 -4.86 3.93 14.56
C LYS A 790 -4.34 3.11 15.75
N PRO A 791 -4.66 3.46 17.02
CA PRO A 791 -4.21 2.66 18.17
C PRO A 791 -4.72 1.21 18.13
N THR A 792 -5.96 1.00 17.68
CA THR A 792 -6.52 -0.35 17.47
C THR A 792 -5.74 -1.13 16.43
N ILE A 793 -5.37 -0.52 15.31
CA ILE A 793 -4.57 -1.17 14.25
C ILE A 793 -3.16 -1.52 14.75
N VAL A 794 -2.53 -0.64 15.54
CA VAL A 794 -1.14 -0.86 15.99
C VAL A 794 -1.04 -1.92 17.08
N ASN A 795 -1.98 -1.95 18.03
CA ASN A 795 -1.85 -2.80 19.21
C ASN A 795 -2.91 -3.92 19.31
N GLY A 796 -3.88 -3.97 18.40
CA GLY A 796 -4.97 -4.95 18.43
C GLY A 796 -5.87 -4.79 19.66
N LEU A 797 -6.12 -3.55 20.08
CA LEU A 797 -6.86 -3.20 21.30
C LEU A 797 -8.16 -2.47 20.98
N ASN A 798 -9.18 -2.66 21.81
CA ASN A 798 -10.43 -1.91 21.69
C ASN A 798 -10.24 -0.47 22.19
N CYS A 799 -9.87 0.41 21.26
CA CYS A 799 -9.74 1.83 21.51
C CYS A 799 -11.02 2.58 21.10
N ALA A 800 -12.14 1.91 20.81
CA ALA A 800 -13.39 2.60 20.51
C ALA A 800 -13.91 3.33 21.76
N MET A 801 -14.62 4.44 21.55
CA MET A 801 -15.36 5.07 22.65
C MET A 801 -16.38 4.06 23.20
N PRO A 802 -16.55 3.96 24.53
CA PRO A 802 -17.59 3.13 25.12
C PRO A 802 -18.92 3.50 24.49
N GLN A 803 -19.67 2.50 24.00
CA GLN A 803 -21.05 2.70 23.56
C GLN A 803 -21.94 2.90 24.81
N ARG A 804 -21.83 4.08 25.43
CA ARG A 804 -22.70 4.50 26.54
C ARG A 804 -23.84 5.41 26.09
N ASN A 805 -23.90 5.77 24.82
CA ASN A 805 -24.94 6.61 24.25
C ASN A 805 -25.48 6.00 22.96
N PHE A 806 -26.51 5.16 23.09
CA PHE A 806 -27.53 4.98 22.07
C PHE A 806 -28.90 5.24 22.68
#